data_AF-A0A1U7CZ56-F1
#
_entry.id   AF-A0A1U7CZ56-F1
#
_cell.length_a   1.000
_cell.length_b   1.000
_cell.length_c   1.000
_cell.angle_alpha   90.00
_cell.angle_beta   90.00
_cell.angle_gamma   90.00
#
_symmetry.space_group_name_H-M   'P 1'
#
loop_
_entity.id
_entity.type
_entity.pdbx_description
1 polymer ?
#
loop_
_entity_poly.entity_id
_entity_poly.type
_entity_poly.pdbx_seq_one_letter_code
_entity_poly.pdbx_strand_id
1 'polypeptide(L)'
;MFVLVAKLTAFLTLIWMAHAALAGRNPRWRVALWRGMPLGAAAIAILAWAPPVIPLRLAGAAPPDAIGSADIAKTAPVAPPVLMFPEAPESGPRTPVRQQSPSAVERGAEPVHVAPKTIPAPESFGPPTGRQSSGSQASEAFGRVRLGVWLLLVWAAAVGLLSFRLFRDARRLSGVIERAEAASDTLAEECAALAARLGCSGPVRVARSAEVLSPCIASAWRPVLLLPARTDLESNREDLQAFLCHELAHVRGRDLMWNYALHATSTLLWFHPLVWKARETHAAACDAVCDAVAVDAMGDVASYGRALARLALRMSGRTAGAYGLAMARASDVRRRITFLNRRVFRHDPPRSLTVPAMLSLCLSAFLIGSLGISRAEPGDEKRQAAAMEEKPTAPQEKREPSQKTGPIRRHAGGYDAQVATIIITGRALDQDGLPAPGADIQVVNDNPMYSGDMLLGKTTSGTDGRFVLRDISLPVLTPPPGAIPKPTEGRFEVSGWVSGKAFAWHATQSYRPGPRPAKTDAKEAGVAFYEGETVTTDLVFGPPARLSGTVTDDAGKPVEGALVQVGYINNVRSPGGSGTWNCSAIAPTGEDVAFRGVASLPESRRSAHTDAHGKYAIEGLPRETKFLALIDHEPTYEPRTLTIATSKESFADIKSLGHDGVLDHVFTVPGTVRVRTTLAGSGGAAGGATVIARGSKIQRSGAIATTDAQGMAVLHLQPDDYTLRAEPPSGVVAVVTELPFKVAKGTKETAVDVQLEAGAPLTFEAVEEATGKGIAGVRFAYETDTTRVRRPVASQTVYVDHPATGTDGRLAVIASPGARRYFADRVPGFEPIDAENPLAMIVAGRPEVVRFRFRPVPAPDARPSRTPNSKDEVVRRLQERWEAQRVLARRGRMRASRVTVHGSALLNQHEPTEGGVSDGTARAARWAWKAEVR
;
A
#
# COMPACT_ATOMS: atom_id res chain seq x y z
N MET A 1 12.28 -30.78 -5.28
CA MET A 1 12.14 -29.43 -4.69
C MET A 1 11.11 -28.56 -5.41
N PHE A 2 11.31 -28.13 -6.66
CA PHE A 2 10.42 -27.18 -7.36
C PHE A 2 8.91 -27.53 -7.29
N VAL A 3 8.55 -28.80 -7.56
CA VAL A 3 7.15 -29.29 -7.46
C VAL A 3 6.55 -29.12 -6.06
N LEU A 4 7.32 -29.32 -5.00
CA LEU A 4 6.87 -29.10 -3.61
C LEU A 4 6.62 -27.60 -3.34
N VAL A 5 7.50 -26.72 -3.83
CA VAL A 5 7.28 -25.26 -3.73
C VAL A 5 6.01 -24.86 -4.48
N ALA A 6 5.80 -25.34 -5.70
CA ALA A 6 4.58 -25.06 -6.47
C ALA A 6 3.30 -25.56 -5.76
N LYS A 7 3.31 -26.78 -5.20
CA LYS A 7 2.18 -27.33 -4.41
C LYS A 7 1.90 -26.50 -3.16
N LEU A 8 2.94 -26.07 -2.44
CA LEU A 8 2.80 -25.18 -1.28
C LEU A 8 2.28 -23.79 -1.67
N THR A 9 2.75 -23.21 -2.78
CA THR A 9 2.25 -21.93 -3.30
C THR A 9 0.75 -22.01 -3.61
N ALA A 10 0.31 -23.06 -4.31
CA ALA A 10 -1.11 -23.26 -4.67
C ALA A 10 -2.00 -23.47 -3.43
N PHE A 11 -1.54 -24.22 -2.43
CA PHE A 11 -2.25 -24.36 -1.16
C PHE A 11 -2.33 -23.01 -0.40
N LEU A 12 -1.24 -22.24 -0.37
CA LEU A 12 -1.21 -20.96 0.34
C LEU A 12 -2.03 -19.86 -0.37
N THR A 13 -2.13 -19.85 -1.70
CA THR A 13 -3.06 -18.94 -2.40
C THR A 13 -4.52 -19.31 -2.12
N LEU A 14 -4.87 -20.59 -2.05
CA LEU A 14 -6.20 -21.05 -1.63
C LEU A 14 -6.53 -20.60 -0.19
N ILE A 15 -5.59 -20.73 0.76
CA ILE A 15 -5.75 -20.20 2.12
C ILE A 15 -6.03 -18.68 2.09
N TRP A 16 -5.29 -17.89 1.30
CA TRP A 16 -5.51 -16.44 1.22
C TRP A 16 -6.82 -16.05 0.53
N MET A 17 -7.26 -16.77 -0.51
CA MET A 17 -8.57 -16.55 -1.15
C MET A 17 -9.73 -16.90 -0.22
N ALA A 18 -9.63 -18.03 0.49
CA ALA A 18 -10.59 -18.40 1.54
C ALA A 18 -10.62 -17.35 2.66
N HIS A 19 -9.47 -16.80 3.07
CA HIS A 19 -9.41 -15.74 4.07
C HIS A 19 -10.17 -14.47 3.65
N ALA A 20 -10.05 -14.07 2.38
CA ALA A 20 -10.77 -12.94 1.82
C ALA A 20 -12.29 -13.21 1.75
N ALA A 21 -12.70 -14.38 1.25
CA ALA A 21 -14.12 -14.78 1.20
C ALA A 21 -14.77 -14.88 2.60
N LEU A 22 -13.99 -15.19 3.63
CA LEU A 22 -14.44 -15.25 5.02
C LEU A 22 -14.35 -13.92 5.78
N ALA A 23 -13.85 -12.83 5.16
CA ALA A 23 -13.64 -11.54 5.85
C ALA A 23 -14.94 -10.89 6.38
N GLY A 24 -16.10 -11.28 5.83
CA GLY A 24 -17.43 -10.88 6.30
C GLY A 24 -18.23 -11.99 7.02
N ARG A 25 -17.61 -13.12 7.36
CA ARG A 25 -18.26 -14.28 8.02
C ARG A 25 -17.75 -14.47 9.46
N ASN A 26 -18.36 -15.40 10.22
CA ASN A 26 -17.99 -15.70 11.61
C ASN A 26 -16.46 -15.89 11.76
N PRO A 27 -15.79 -15.18 12.68
CA PRO A 27 -14.33 -15.20 12.79
C PRO A 27 -13.76 -16.58 13.13
N ARG A 28 -14.55 -17.47 13.75
CA ARG A 28 -14.19 -18.87 14.03
C ARG A 28 -13.80 -19.63 12.74
N TRP A 29 -14.35 -19.26 11.57
CA TRP A 29 -13.94 -19.80 10.27
C TRP A 29 -12.52 -19.41 9.87
N ARG A 30 -12.13 -18.14 10.09
CA ARG A 30 -10.78 -17.63 9.80
C ARG A 30 -9.75 -18.25 10.74
N VAL A 31 -10.13 -18.52 11.99
CA VAL A 31 -9.31 -19.28 12.95
C VAL A 31 -9.11 -20.72 12.47
N ALA A 32 -10.18 -21.45 12.15
CA ALA A 32 -10.09 -22.83 11.67
C ALA A 32 -9.23 -22.96 10.39
N LEU A 33 -9.40 -22.04 9.44
CA LEU A 33 -8.61 -21.96 8.20
C LEU A 33 -7.10 -21.83 8.47
N TRP A 34 -6.70 -20.87 9.32
CA TRP A 34 -5.28 -20.66 9.65
C TRP A 34 -4.68 -21.76 10.51
N ARG A 35 -5.48 -22.49 11.29
CA ARG A 35 -5.05 -23.71 12.01
C ARG A 35 -4.89 -24.91 11.07
N GLY A 36 -5.68 -24.97 10.00
CA GLY A 36 -5.51 -25.95 8.92
C GLY A 36 -4.26 -25.72 8.07
N MET A 37 -3.77 -24.48 7.95
CA MET A 37 -2.56 -24.14 7.18
C MET A 37 -1.30 -24.93 7.58
N PRO A 38 -0.85 -24.98 8.85
CA PRO A 38 0.35 -25.75 9.23
C PRO A 38 0.18 -27.26 9.01
N LEU A 39 -1.03 -27.80 9.25
CA LEU A 39 -1.34 -29.21 9.01
C LEU A 39 -1.32 -29.56 7.52
N GLY A 40 -1.95 -28.74 6.66
CA GLY A 40 -1.96 -28.95 5.21
C GLY A 40 -0.59 -28.75 4.57
N ALA A 41 0.21 -27.80 5.07
CA ALA A 41 1.60 -27.63 4.64
C ALA A 41 2.46 -28.85 5.00
N ALA A 42 2.29 -29.42 6.20
CA ALA A 42 2.95 -30.66 6.60
C ALA A 42 2.48 -31.86 5.75
N ALA A 43 1.17 -32.00 5.51
CA ALA A 43 0.62 -33.06 4.67
C ALA A 43 1.15 -33.00 3.23
N ILE A 44 1.21 -31.82 2.62
CA ILE A 44 1.81 -31.61 1.28
C ILE A 44 3.31 -31.93 1.29
N ALA A 45 4.03 -31.54 2.35
CA ALA A 45 5.45 -31.86 2.49
C ALA A 45 5.71 -33.36 2.62
N ILE A 46 4.85 -34.11 3.32
CA ILE A 46 4.93 -35.57 3.46
C ILE A 46 4.56 -36.27 2.13
N LEU A 47 3.42 -35.89 1.53
CA LEU A 47 2.92 -36.48 0.28
C LEU A 47 3.87 -36.23 -0.92
N ALA A 48 4.72 -35.21 -0.86
CA ALA A 48 5.75 -34.98 -1.87
C ALA A 48 6.89 -36.03 -1.89
N TRP A 49 6.94 -36.94 -0.92
CA TRP A 49 7.84 -38.11 -0.91
C TRP A 49 7.11 -39.44 -1.17
N ALA A 50 5.77 -39.41 -1.31
CA ALA A 50 4.96 -40.58 -1.67
C ALA A 50 4.82 -40.69 -3.20
N PRO A 51 4.63 -41.91 -3.76
CA PRO A 51 4.25 -42.06 -5.17
C PRO A 51 2.89 -41.38 -5.44
N PRO A 52 2.71 -40.73 -6.60
CA PRO A 52 1.51 -39.97 -6.89
C PRO A 52 0.29 -40.89 -7.09
N VAL A 53 -0.71 -40.73 -6.22
CA VAL A 53 -1.95 -41.54 -6.25
C VAL A 53 -2.86 -41.16 -7.44
N ILE A 54 -2.76 -39.92 -7.94
CA ILE A 54 -3.55 -39.42 -9.07
C ILE A 54 -2.61 -38.94 -10.18
N PRO A 55 -2.29 -39.77 -11.19
CA PRO A 55 -1.46 -39.39 -12.32
C PRO A 55 -2.27 -38.58 -13.34
N LEU A 56 -2.07 -37.25 -13.36
CA LEU A 56 -2.75 -36.37 -14.31
C LEU A 56 -1.90 -36.22 -15.56
N ARG A 57 -2.07 -37.13 -16.53
CA ARG A 57 -1.44 -37.05 -17.85
C ARG A 57 -2.11 -35.93 -18.65
N LEU A 58 -1.39 -34.82 -18.89
CA LEU A 58 -1.83 -33.83 -19.88
C LEU A 58 -1.64 -34.42 -21.27
N ALA A 59 -2.74 -34.58 -22.02
CA ALA A 59 -2.67 -34.87 -23.45
C ALA A 59 -1.99 -33.71 -24.18
N GLY A 60 -1.04 -34.03 -25.07
CA GLY A 60 -0.50 -33.04 -26.00
C GLY A 60 -1.57 -32.69 -27.04
N ALA A 61 -1.82 -31.40 -27.25
CA ALA A 61 -2.60 -30.97 -28.39
C ALA A 61 -1.85 -31.35 -29.68
N ALA A 62 -2.52 -32.08 -30.58
CA ALA A 62 -2.00 -32.26 -31.93
C ALA A 62 -2.00 -30.89 -32.65
N PRO A 63 -0.96 -30.57 -33.45
CA PRO A 63 -1.01 -29.39 -34.29
C PRO A 63 -2.10 -29.55 -35.37
N PRO A 64 -2.70 -28.44 -35.85
CA PRO A 64 -3.43 -28.45 -37.11
C PRO A 64 -2.48 -28.72 -38.30
N ASP A 65 -3.06 -28.85 -39.48
CA ASP A 65 -2.38 -28.85 -40.80
C ASP A 65 -1.56 -30.10 -41.16
N ALA A 66 -2.27 -31.22 -41.38
CA ALA A 66 -1.74 -32.38 -42.11
C ALA A 66 -2.82 -33.19 -42.86
N ILE A 67 -3.64 -32.54 -43.71
CA ILE A 67 -4.51 -33.24 -44.68
C ILE A 67 -3.88 -33.12 -46.08
N GLY A 68 -2.94 -34.03 -46.36
CA GLY A 68 -2.26 -34.14 -47.65
C GLY A 68 -2.68 -35.39 -48.41
N SER A 69 -3.63 -35.23 -49.34
CA SER A 69 -3.83 -36.03 -50.55
C SER A 69 -3.40 -37.52 -50.55
N ALA A 70 -4.37 -38.40 -50.31
CA ALA A 70 -4.41 -39.76 -50.85
C ALA A 70 -5.88 -40.16 -51.13
N ASP A 71 -6.08 -41.10 -52.07
CA ASP A 71 -7.34 -41.82 -52.34
C ASP A 71 -8.63 -41.02 -52.56
N ILE A 72 -8.74 -40.35 -53.72
CA ILE A 72 -9.92 -40.56 -54.58
C ILE A 72 -9.45 -40.76 -56.04
N ALA A 73 -9.70 -41.96 -56.57
CA ALA A 73 -9.71 -42.22 -58.00
C ALA A 73 -11.11 -42.72 -58.41
N LYS A 74 -11.49 -42.49 -59.67
CA LYS A 74 -12.81 -42.76 -60.31
C LYS A 74 -13.92 -41.72 -60.04
N THR A 75 -14.09 -40.81 -60.99
CA THR A 75 -15.32 -40.71 -61.84
C THR A 75 -14.96 -39.98 -63.14
N ALA A 76 -15.79 -40.12 -64.19
CA ALA A 76 -15.49 -39.61 -65.53
C ALA A 76 -16.05 -38.19 -65.77
N PRO A 77 -15.41 -37.37 -66.62
CA PRO A 77 -15.89 -36.04 -66.98
C PRO A 77 -16.97 -36.08 -68.07
N VAL A 78 -17.87 -35.09 -68.06
CA VAL A 78 -18.87 -34.82 -69.10
C VAL A 78 -18.67 -33.38 -69.59
N ALA A 79 -18.48 -33.21 -70.90
CA ALA A 79 -18.47 -31.91 -71.61
C ALA A 79 -19.92 -31.56 -72.05
N PRO A 80 -20.26 -30.39 -72.65
CA PRO A 80 -19.43 -29.31 -73.23
C PRO A 80 -19.90 -27.91 -72.68
N PRO A 81 -19.77 -26.72 -73.33
CA PRO A 81 -19.17 -26.38 -74.62
C PRO A 81 -18.22 -25.16 -74.67
N VAL A 82 -17.72 -24.92 -75.89
CA VAL A 82 -16.77 -23.86 -76.31
C VAL A 82 -17.48 -22.54 -76.61
N LEU A 83 -16.78 -21.41 -76.38
CA LEU A 83 -16.94 -20.15 -77.11
C LEU A 83 -15.56 -19.60 -77.50
N MET A 84 -15.47 -18.79 -78.56
CA MET A 84 -14.22 -18.43 -79.26
C MET A 84 -14.18 -16.95 -79.71
N PHE A 85 -12.96 -16.47 -80.00
CA PHE A 85 -12.61 -15.22 -80.72
C PHE A 85 -12.86 -13.88 -79.97
N PRO A 86 -12.23 -12.75 -80.40
CA PRO A 86 -11.33 -12.52 -81.56
C PRO A 86 -9.93 -11.97 -81.22
N GLU A 87 -9.20 -11.51 -82.25
CA GLU A 87 -7.76 -11.19 -82.29
C GLU A 87 -7.38 -9.71 -82.04
N ALA A 88 -6.08 -9.49 -81.77
CA ALA A 88 -5.11 -8.47 -82.24
C ALA A 88 -5.53 -7.00 -82.61
N PRO A 89 -4.57 -6.04 -82.60
CA PRO A 89 -3.69 -5.86 -83.77
C PRO A 89 -2.19 -5.60 -83.43
N GLU A 90 -1.36 -5.45 -84.48
CA GLU A 90 0.11 -5.46 -84.43
C GLU A 90 0.78 -4.06 -84.35
N SER A 91 2.09 -4.04 -84.04
CA SER A 91 3.08 -3.26 -84.80
C SER A 91 4.52 -3.79 -84.54
N GLY A 92 5.37 -3.82 -85.59
CA GLY A 92 6.77 -4.31 -85.54
C GLY A 92 7.79 -3.21 -85.88
N PRO A 93 8.92 -3.47 -86.60
CA PRO A 93 9.42 -4.79 -87.06
C PRO A 93 10.98 -4.97 -87.10
N ARG A 94 11.45 -6.15 -87.58
CA ARG A 94 12.76 -6.46 -88.26
C ARG A 94 14.10 -6.56 -87.47
N THR A 95 14.49 -7.80 -87.12
CA THR A 95 15.57 -8.66 -87.72
C THR A 95 16.81 -8.05 -88.43
N PRO A 96 17.92 -8.83 -88.66
CA PRO A 96 18.56 -9.93 -87.89
C PRO A 96 20.14 -9.89 -87.96
N VAL A 97 20.85 -10.96 -87.54
CA VAL A 97 21.90 -11.70 -88.33
C VAL A 97 22.48 -12.89 -87.54
N ARG A 98 23.01 -13.90 -88.25
CA ARG A 98 23.57 -15.19 -87.75
C ARG A 98 24.74 -15.63 -88.66
N GLN A 99 25.80 -16.23 -88.10
CA GLN A 99 26.81 -17.17 -88.68
C GLN A 99 28.02 -17.26 -87.70
N GLN A 100 28.90 -18.29 -87.62
CA GLN A 100 29.03 -19.61 -88.27
C GLN A 100 29.88 -20.58 -87.40
N SER A 101 30.00 -21.87 -87.82
CA SER A 101 30.89 -22.93 -87.27
C SER A 101 32.11 -23.14 -88.25
N PRO A 102 32.97 -24.22 -88.26
CA PRO A 102 33.06 -25.46 -87.44
C PRO A 102 34.49 -26.07 -87.15
N SER A 103 34.51 -27.25 -86.48
CA SER A 103 35.37 -28.48 -86.62
C SER A 103 36.93 -28.52 -86.58
N ALA A 104 37.47 -29.41 -85.72
CA ALA A 104 38.52 -30.46 -85.93
C ALA A 104 39.04 -30.98 -84.53
N VAL A 105 39.31 -32.25 -84.16
CA VAL A 105 39.71 -33.54 -84.81
C VAL A 105 41.23 -33.54 -85.13
N GLU A 106 42.14 -34.40 -84.61
CA GLU A 106 42.07 -35.80 -84.13
C GLU A 106 43.26 -36.30 -83.24
N ARG A 107 43.32 -37.62 -82.92
CA ARG A 107 44.39 -38.56 -82.45
C ARG A 107 45.87 -38.07 -82.32
N GLY A 108 46.76 -38.54 -81.43
CA GLY A 108 46.69 -39.54 -80.31
C GLY A 108 47.82 -40.61 -80.32
N ALA A 109 48.71 -40.68 -79.31
CA ALA A 109 49.70 -41.78 -79.08
C ALA A 109 50.41 -41.76 -77.69
N GLU A 110 50.87 -42.94 -77.22
CA GLU A 110 51.87 -43.21 -76.14
C GLU A 110 53.02 -44.07 -76.78
N PRO A 111 54.19 -44.44 -76.16
CA PRO A 111 54.42 -44.79 -74.73
C PRO A 111 55.84 -44.48 -74.11
N VAL A 112 56.10 -44.89 -72.84
CA VAL A 112 57.34 -45.56 -72.26
C VAL A 112 58.75 -44.96 -72.57
N HIS A 113 59.75 -44.74 -71.68
CA HIS A 113 60.14 -45.10 -70.27
C HIS A 113 61.43 -44.26 -69.89
N VAL A 114 62.13 -44.24 -68.72
CA VAL A 114 61.98 -44.64 -67.28
C VAL A 114 63.16 -44.05 -66.44
N ALA A 115 63.09 -44.06 -65.09
CA ALA A 115 64.18 -43.82 -64.10
C ALA A 115 64.78 -42.38 -64.02
N PRO A 116 65.41 -41.91 -62.90
CA PRO A 116 65.90 -42.64 -61.71
C PRO A 116 65.14 -42.34 -60.38
N LYS A 117 65.84 -42.24 -59.23
CA LYS A 117 65.42 -42.80 -57.92
C LYS A 117 65.36 -41.80 -56.74
N THR A 118 64.36 -41.99 -55.86
CA THR A 118 64.32 -41.70 -54.40
C THR A 118 64.64 -40.30 -53.83
N ILE A 119 63.61 -39.63 -53.28
CA ILE A 119 63.55 -39.18 -51.86
C ILE A 119 62.15 -39.57 -51.33
N PRO A 120 61.96 -40.03 -50.07
CA PRO A 120 60.64 -40.42 -49.55
C PRO A 120 59.78 -39.21 -49.13
N ALA A 121 58.46 -39.30 -49.35
CA ALA A 121 57.48 -38.41 -48.73
C ALA A 121 56.89 -39.05 -47.45
N PRO A 122 56.54 -38.28 -46.40
CA PRO A 122 56.04 -38.82 -45.14
C PRO A 122 54.60 -39.34 -45.24
N GLU A 123 54.31 -40.39 -44.48
CA GLU A 123 53.04 -41.14 -44.53
C GLU A 123 51.87 -40.44 -43.82
N SER A 124 50.65 -40.82 -44.21
CA SER A 124 49.40 -40.33 -43.62
C SER A 124 49.13 -40.94 -42.24
N PHE A 125 49.44 -40.20 -41.17
CA PHE A 125 49.03 -40.56 -39.82
C PHE A 125 47.57 -40.16 -39.56
N GLY A 126 46.72 -41.13 -39.23
CA GLY A 126 45.37 -40.89 -38.70
C GLY A 126 45.42 -40.21 -37.32
N PRO A 127 44.40 -39.42 -36.94
CA PRO A 127 44.40 -38.69 -35.67
C PRO A 127 44.41 -39.65 -34.46
N PRO A 128 45.17 -39.34 -33.39
CA PRO A 128 45.38 -40.26 -32.27
C PRO A 128 44.14 -40.45 -31.39
N THR A 129 44.15 -41.57 -30.66
CA THR A 129 43.07 -42.02 -29.77
C THR A 129 42.72 -41.01 -28.67
N GLY A 130 41.42 -40.87 -28.41
CA GLY A 130 40.89 -39.89 -27.45
C GLY A 130 41.27 -40.17 -26.00
N ARG A 131 42.03 -39.26 -25.38
CA ARG A 131 42.29 -39.27 -23.93
C ARG A 131 41.02 -38.88 -23.18
N GLN A 132 40.30 -39.87 -22.66
CA GLN A 132 38.99 -39.68 -22.03
C GLN A 132 39.03 -38.72 -20.83
N SER A 133 38.42 -37.54 -20.98
CA SER A 133 38.27 -36.55 -19.92
C SER A 133 37.00 -36.79 -19.09
N SER A 134 36.98 -37.89 -18.32
CA SER A 134 35.86 -38.31 -17.45
C SER A 134 35.50 -37.34 -16.30
N GLY A 135 36.03 -36.11 -16.32
CA GLY A 135 35.83 -35.08 -15.30
C GLY A 135 34.57 -34.21 -15.49
N SER A 136 33.99 -34.11 -16.69
CA SER A 136 32.88 -33.14 -16.93
C SER A 136 31.53 -33.59 -16.36
N GLN A 137 31.15 -34.87 -16.51
CA GLN A 137 29.92 -35.40 -15.89
C GLN A 137 30.03 -35.39 -14.36
N ALA A 138 31.21 -35.66 -13.81
CA ALA A 138 31.50 -35.41 -12.41
C ALA A 138 31.32 -33.91 -12.08
N SER A 139 31.94 -33.00 -12.83
CA SER A 139 31.85 -31.54 -12.59
C SER A 139 30.41 -31.02 -12.56
N GLU A 140 29.53 -31.46 -13.47
CA GLU A 140 28.11 -31.07 -13.45
C GLU A 140 27.32 -31.71 -12.30
N ALA A 141 27.52 -33.01 -12.02
CA ALA A 141 26.86 -33.67 -10.89
C ALA A 141 27.30 -33.05 -9.56
N PHE A 142 28.62 -32.88 -9.35
CA PHE A 142 29.19 -32.17 -8.22
C PHE A 142 28.75 -30.70 -8.19
N GLY A 143 28.56 -30.03 -9.32
CA GLY A 143 28.07 -28.65 -9.39
C GLY A 143 26.62 -28.53 -8.91
N ARG A 144 25.73 -29.39 -9.39
CA ARG A 144 24.31 -29.43 -8.95
C ARG A 144 24.18 -29.89 -7.50
N VAL A 145 24.99 -30.85 -7.05
CA VAL A 145 25.09 -31.27 -5.64
C VAL A 145 25.63 -30.12 -4.77
N ARG A 146 26.69 -29.42 -5.20
CA ARG A 146 27.23 -28.24 -4.48
C ARG A 146 26.18 -27.14 -4.35
N LEU A 147 25.45 -26.79 -5.41
CA LEU A 147 24.38 -25.79 -5.33
C LEU A 147 23.23 -26.26 -4.42
N GLY A 148 22.82 -27.52 -4.52
CA GLY A 148 21.82 -28.11 -3.61
C GLY A 148 22.25 -28.09 -2.14
N VAL A 149 23.51 -28.41 -1.86
CA VAL A 149 24.12 -28.33 -0.53
C VAL A 149 24.20 -26.88 -0.05
N TRP A 150 24.63 -25.92 -0.88
CA TRP A 150 24.65 -24.50 -0.50
C TRP A 150 23.25 -23.95 -0.20
N LEU A 151 22.24 -24.29 -1.01
CA LEU A 151 20.85 -23.91 -0.74
C LEU A 151 20.32 -24.55 0.55
N LEU A 152 20.67 -25.82 0.82
CA LEU A 152 20.33 -26.51 2.07
C LEU A 152 21.03 -25.88 3.28
N LEU A 153 22.30 -25.50 3.16
CA LEU A 153 23.09 -24.82 4.21
C LEU A 153 22.54 -23.42 4.50
N VAL A 154 22.22 -22.63 3.48
CA VAL A 154 21.58 -21.31 3.64
C VAL A 154 20.20 -21.44 4.29
N TRP A 155 19.39 -22.41 3.85
CA TRP A 155 18.10 -22.71 4.48
C TRP A 155 18.26 -23.13 5.94
N ALA A 156 19.20 -24.05 6.24
CA ALA A 156 19.45 -24.53 7.59
C ALA A 156 20.01 -23.44 8.51
N ALA A 157 20.88 -22.56 8.02
CA ALA A 157 21.39 -21.41 8.75
C ALA A 157 20.28 -20.39 9.06
N ALA A 158 19.40 -20.10 8.10
CA ALA A 158 18.24 -19.22 8.29
C ALA A 158 17.23 -19.83 9.29
N VAL A 159 16.89 -21.12 9.14
CA VAL A 159 16.04 -21.86 10.09
C VAL A 159 16.68 -21.89 11.48
N GLY A 160 17.98 -22.13 11.59
CA GLY A 160 18.74 -22.11 12.84
C GLY A 160 18.70 -20.74 13.53
N LEU A 161 18.98 -19.67 12.80
CA LEU A 161 18.92 -18.29 13.32
C LEU A 161 17.51 -17.91 13.79
N LEU A 162 16.48 -18.24 13.03
CA LEU A 162 15.08 -17.97 13.39
C LEU A 162 14.63 -18.83 14.58
N SER A 163 15.06 -20.10 14.66
CA SER A 163 14.77 -20.99 15.79
C SER A 163 15.52 -20.58 17.05
N PHE A 164 16.77 -20.10 16.94
CA PHE A 164 17.52 -19.54 18.05
C PHE A 164 16.88 -18.27 18.60
N ARG A 165 16.36 -17.38 17.74
CA ARG A 165 15.56 -16.22 18.15
C ARG A 165 14.32 -16.66 18.94
N LEU A 166 13.54 -17.62 18.40
CA LEU A 166 12.37 -18.18 19.08
C LEU A 166 12.73 -18.84 20.43
N PHE A 167 13.82 -19.61 20.50
CA PHE A 167 14.31 -20.23 21.73
C PHE A 167 14.74 -19.20 22.77
N ARG A 168 15.50 -18.17 22.37
CA ARG A 168 15.91 -17.06 23.25
C ARG A 168 14.71 -16.31 23.79
N ASP A 169 13.72 -16.03 22.95
CA ASP A 169 12.54 -15.24 23.35
C ASP A 169 11.55 -16.10 24.17
N ALA A 170 11.52 -17.42 23.97
CA ALA A 170 10.87 -18.37 24.88
C ALA A 170 11.59 -18.49 26.23
N ARG A 171 12.93 -18.59 26.26
CA ARG A 171 13.74 -18.58 27.50
C ARG A 171 13.56 -17.28 28.30
N ARG A 172 13.43 -16.14 27.62
CA ARG A 172 13.09 -14.85 28.25
C ARG A 172 11.71 -14.91 28.89
N LEU A 173 10.71 -15.45 28.19
CA LEU A 173 9.38 -15.64 28.75
C LEU A 173 9.38 -16.59 29.95
N SER A 174 10.14 -17.69 29.94
CA SER A 174 10.34 -18.55 31.11
C SER A 174 10.86 -17.75 32.31
N GLY A 175 11.90 -16.92 32.13
CA GLY A 175 12.41 -16.06 33.19
C GLY A 175 11.39 -15.05 33.73
N VAL A 176 10.49 -14.53 32.88
CA VAL A 176 9.36 -13.67 33.33
C VAL A 176 8.33 -14.47 34.14
N ILE A 177 8.01 -15.71 33.72
CA ILE A 177 7.10 -16.62 34.43
C ILE A 177 7.68 -17.04 35.80
N GLU A 178 9.00 -17.24 35.88
CA GLU A 178 9.75 -17.59 37.09
C GLU A 178 9.85 -16.43 38.08
N ARG A 179 10.00 -15.19 37.60
CA ARG A 179 9.96 -13.96 38.42
C ARG A 179 8.55 -13.42 38.68
N ALA A 180 7.49 -14.10 38.22
CA ALA A 180 6.11 -13.66 38.43
C ALA A 180 5.57 -14.15 39.78
N GLU A 181 5.23 -13.19 40.64
CA GLU A 181 4.60 -13.39 41.95
C GLU A 181 3.23 -14.08 41.80
N ALA A 182 2.79 -14.79 42.83
CA ALA A 182 1.45 -15.38 42.82
C ALA A 182 0.36 -14.30 42.82
N ALA A 183 -0.78 -14.57 42.18
CA ALA A 183 -2.01 -13.84 42.48
C ALA A 183 -2.50 -14.17 43.90
N SER A 184 -3.35 -13.31 44.46
CA SER A 184 -4.05 -13.63 45.70
C SER A 184 -5.06 -14.76 45.48
N ASP A 185 -5.32 -15.59 46.49
CA ASP A 185 -6.16 -16.78 46.36
C ASP A 185 -7.57 -16.44 45.84
N THR A 186 -8.16 -15.34 46.33
CA THR A 186 -9.44 -14.79 45.85
C THR A 186 -9.48 -14.52 44.34
N LEU A 187 -8.36 -14.13 43.74
CA LEU A 187 -8.22 -13.85 42.31
C LEU A 187 -7.90 -15.12 41.51
N ALA A 188 -7.21 -16.08 42.12
CA ALA A 188 -7.05 -17.41 41.57
C ALA A 188 -8.40 -18.16 41.52
N GLU A 189 -9.22 -18.04 42.56
CA GLU A 189 -10.58 -18.58 42.65
C GLU A 189 -11.53 -17.92 41.64
N GLU A 190 -11.57 -16.58 41.55
CA GLU A 190 -12.39 -15.89 40.54
C GLU A 190 -11.96 -16.28 39.11
N CYS A 191 -10.66 -16.39 38.84
CA CYS A 191 -10.16 -16.86 37.55
C CYS A 191 -10.52 -18.34 37.30
N ALA A 192 -10.44 -19.22 38.30
CA ALA A 192 -10.81 -20.63 38.17
C ALA A 192 -12.32 -20.81 37.91
N ALA A 193 -13.17 -20.04 38.61
CA ALA A 193 -14.62 -20.02 38.37
C ALA A 193 -14.96 -19.52 36.96
N LEU A 194 -14.31 -18.45 36.49
CA LEU A 194 -14.44 -17.99 35.10
C LEU A 194 -13.91 -19.03 34.09
N ALA A 195 -12.80 -19.70 34.38
CA ALA A 195 -12.22 -20.73 33.51
C ALA A 195 -13.13 -21.95 33.38
N ALA A 196 -13.77 -22.37 34.47
CA ALA A 196 -14.78 -23.43 34.49
C ALA A 196 -16.05 -23.00 33.72
N ARG A 197 -16.56 -21.79 33.96
CA ARG A 197 -17.72 -21.21 33.23
C ARG A 197 -17.46 -21.09 31.73
N LEU A 198 -16.22 -20.81 31.34
CA LEU A 198 -15.75 -20.77 29.95
C LEU A 198 -15.28 -22.14 29.43
N GLY A 199 -15.41 -23.22 30.20
CA GLY A 199 -15.07 -24.59 29.79
C GLY A 199 -13.62 -24.77 29.34
N CYS A 200 -12.66 -24.23 30.09
CA CYS A 200 -11.23 -24.45 29.87
C CYS A 200 -10.84 -25.89 30.25
N SER A 201 -10.00 -26.55 29.44
CA SER A 201 -9.68 -27.99 29.61
C SER A 201 -8.56 -28.29 30.62
N GLY A 202 -8.43 -27.50 31.68
CA GLY A 202 -7.36 -27.63 32.68
C GLY A 202 -7.12 -26.35 33.48
N PRO A 203 -6.32 -26.42 34.57
CA PRO A 203 -6.06 -25.30 35.45
C PRO A 203 -5.21 -24.20 34.77
N VAL A 204 -5.48 -22.95 35.15
CA VAL A 204 -4.75 -21.76 34.69
C VAL A 204 -4.07 -21.13 35.91
N ARG A 205 -2.74 -20.97 35.88
CA ARG A 205 -2.04 -20.26 36.96
C ARG A 205 -2.18 -18.75 36.75
N VAL A 206 -2.65 -18.01 37.75
CA VAL A 206 -2.62 -16.54 37.71
C VAL A 206 -1.38 -16.05 38.46
N ALA A 207 -0.67 -15.10 37.87
CA ALA A 207 0.55 -14.52 38.46
C ALA A 207 0.69 -13.03 38.09
N ARG A 208 1.30 -12.24 38.96
CA ARG A 208 1.56 -10.81 38.75
C ARG A 208 3.03 -10.60 38.32
N SER A 209 3.28 -9.69 37.39
CA SER A 209 4.64 -9.33 36.98
C SER A 209 4.77 -7.83 36.66
N ALA A 210 5.88 -7.22 37.07
CA ALA A 210 6.22 -5.84 36.72
C ALA A 210 6.76 -5.71 35.27
N GLU A 211 7.07 -6.82 34.60
CA GLU A 211 7.62 -6.86 33.23
C GLU A 211 6.54 -6.88 32.13
N VAL A 212 5.27 -7.11 32.48
CA VAL A 212 4.13 -7.03 31.54
C VAL A 212 3.38 -5.69 31.71
N LEU A 213 2.85 -5.16 30.60
CA LEU A 213 2.13 -3.87 30.56
C LEU A 213 0.61 -4.00 30.30
N SER A 214 0.15 -5.23 30.07
CA SER A 214 -1.22 -5.66 29.82
C SER A 214 -1.39 -7.05 30.41
N PRO A 215 -2.60 -7.49 30.78
CA PRO A 215 -2.91 -8.91 30.87
C PRO A 215 -2.44 -9.65 29.60
N CYS A 216 -1.87 -10.84 29.76
CA CYS A 216 -1.55 -11.75 28.66
C CYS A 216 -1.34 -13.19 29.14
N ILE A 217 -1.50 -14.16 28.24
CA ILE A 217 -1.16 -15.56 28.51
C ILE A 217 0.24 -15.93 28.04
N ALA A 218 0.96 -16.60 28.95
CA ALA A 218 2.26 -17.20 28.74
C ALA A 218 2.18 -18.74 28.84
N SER A 219 3.03 -19.44 28.07
CA SER A 219 3.08 -20.92 27.94
C SER A 219 1.80 -21.56 27.34
N ALA A 220 1.99 -22.42 26.32
CA ALA A 220 0.88 -23.09 25.63
C ALA A 220 0.47 -24.45 26.22
N TRP A 221 1.29 -25.04 27.10
CA TRP A 221 1.11 -26.40 27.66
C TRP A 221 0.66 -26.38 29.11
N ARG A 222 1.10 -25.38 29.87
CA ARG A 222 0.64 -25.03 31.21
C ARG A 222 0.35 -23.53 31.21
N PRO A 223 -0.90 -23.09 30.97
CA PRO A 223 -1.21 -21.68 30.75
C PRO A 223 -1.00 -20.88 32.04
N VAL A 224 -0.23 -19.80 31.93
CA VAL A 224 -0.01 -18.82 32.99
C VAL A 224 -0.60 -17.49 32.53
N LEU A 225 -1.64 -17.01 33.19
CA LEU A 225 -2.22 -15.69 32.97
C LEU A 225 -1.39 -14.67 33.78
N LEU A 226 -0.62 -13.84 33.08
CA LEU A 226 0.20 -12.79 33.67
C LEU A 226 -0.59 -11.50 33.74
N LEU A 227 -0.66 -10.91 34.93
CA LEU A 227 -1.26 -9.60 35.19
C LEU A 227 -0.15 -8.55 35.45
N PRO A 228 -0.33 -7.27 35.05
CA PRO A 228 0.63 -6.22 35.35
C PRO A 228 0.61 -5.85 36.83
N ALA A 229 1.73 -6.02 37.53
CA ALA A 229 1.88 -5.62 38.93
C ALA A 229 1.84 -4.09 39.15
N ARG A 230 1.85 -3.30 38.06
CA ARG A 230 1.89 -1.81 38.06
C ARG A 230 0.65 -1.19 37.41
N THR A 231 -0.52 -1.80 37.64
CA THR A 231 -1.83 -1.29 37.20
C THR A 231 -2.91 -1.57 38.23
N ASP A 232 -3.81 -0.60 38.38
CA ASP A 232 -5.05 -0.63 39.15
C ASP A 232 -6.17 -1.45 38.46
N LEU A 233 -5.83 -2.58 37.83
CA LEU A 233 -6.83 -3.43 37.18
C LEU A 233 -7.80 -4.06 38.20
N GLU A 234 -7.31 -4.35 39.39
CA GLU A 234 -8.08 -4.93 40.50
C GLU A 234 -8.98 -3.88 41.21
N SER A 235 -8.81 -2.58 40.93
CA SER A 235 -9.72 -1.54 41.46
C SER A 235 -11.07 -1.47 40.74
N ASN A 236 -11.14 -2.00 39.50
CA ASN A 236 -12.36 -2.06 38.72
C ASN A 236 -12.66 -3.52 38.32
N ARG A 237 -13.52 -4.18 39.10
CA ARG A 237 -13.88 -5.59 38.89
C ARG A 237 -14.51 -5.86 37.52
N GLU A 238 -15.23 -4.91 36.91
CA GLU A 238 -15.74 -5.07 35.54
C GLU A 238 -14.61 -5.18 34.49
N ASP A 239 -13.58 -4.32 34.63
CA ASP A 239 -12.40 -4.36 33.76
C ASP A 239 -11.65 -5.67 33.95
N LEU A 240 -11.42 -6.07 35.19
CA LEU A 240 -10.73 -7.32 35.53
C LEU A 240 -11.46 -8.54 34.95
N GLN A 241 -12.76 -8.68 35.18
CA GLN A 241 -13.55 -9.78 34.62
C GLN A 241 -13.59 -9.76 33.08
N ALA A 242 -13.64 -8.58 32.45
CA ALA A 242 -13.59 -8.45 31.00
C ALA A 242 -12.26 -8.99 30.42
N PHE A 243 -11.12 -8.64 31.02
CA PHE A 243 -9.82 -9.14 30.56
C PHE A 243 -9.59 -10.61 30.92
N LEU A 244 -9.99 -11.06 32.11
CA LEU A 244 -9.95 -12.48 32.47
C LEU A 244 -10.77 -13.31 31.49
N CYS A 245 -11.98 -12.88 31.10
CA CYS A 245 -12.77 -13.58 30.09
C CYS A 245 -12.12 -13.59 28.70
N HIS A 246 -11.45 -12.50 28.31
CA HIS A 246 -10.73 -12.41 27.03
C HIS A 246 -9.53 -13.37 26.98
N GLU A 247 -8.67 -13.34 28.00
CA GLU A 247 -7.51 -14.23 28.10
C GLU A 247 -7.97 -15.70 28.22
N LEU A 248 -8.93 -16.02 29.10
CA LEU A 248 -9.44 -17.38 29.24
C LEU A 248 -10.08 -17.92 27.93
N ALA A 249 -10.59 -17.05 27.04
CA ALA A 249 -10.99 -17.47 25.71
C ALA A 249 -9.80 -17.92 24.83
N HIS A 250 -8.63 -17.27 24.94
CA HIS A 250 -7.40 -17.75 24.30
C HIS A 250 -6.91 -19.10 24.89
N VAL A 251 -7.10 -19.33 26.20
CA VAL A 251 -6.83 -20.66 26.83
C VAL A 251 -7.76 -21.73 26.25
N ARG A 252 -9.08 -21.50 26.31
CA ARG A 252 -10.11 -22.38 25.72
C ARG A 252 -9.82 -22.66 24.24
N GLY A 253 -9.39 -21.64 23.50
CA GLY A 253 -9.01 -21.74 22.11
C GLY A 253 -7.72 -22.52 21.85
N ARG A 254 -6.81 -22.60 22.84
CA ARG A 254 -5.39 -23.04 22.70
C ARG A 254 -4.60 -22.20 21.68
N ASP A 255 -4.87 -20.89 21.61
CA ASP A 255 -4.35 -20.02 20.54
C ASP A 255 -2.82 -19.92 20.52
N LEU A 256 -2.18 -19.91 21.69
CA LEU A 256 -0.72 -19.83 21.78
C LEU A 256 -0.03 -21.08 21.21
N MET A 257 -0.65 -22.26 21.32
CA MET A 257 -0.16 -23.50 20.70
C MET A 257 -0.17 -23.40 19.17
N TRP A 258 -1.24 -22.83 18.60
CA TRP A 258 -1.36 -22.61 17.16
C TRP A 258 -0.47 -21.47 16.64
N ASN A 259 -0.21 -20.45 17.45
CA ASN A 259 0.81 -19.43 17.16
C ASN A 259 2.22 -20.05 17.09
N TYR A 260 2.57 -20.99 17.98
CA TYR A 260 3.84 -21.74 17.87
C TYR A 260 3.88 -22.62 16.61
N ALA A 261 2.80 -23.35 16.28
CA ALA A 261 2.74 -24.15 15.05
C ALA A 261 2.92 -23.28 13.78
N LEU A 262 2.21 -22.15 13.70
CA LEU A 262 2.37 -21.17 12.62
C LEU A 262 3.76 -20.53 12.62
N HIS A 263 4.39 -20.33 13.78
CA HIS A 263 5.77 -19.84 13.85
C HIS A 263 6.77 -20.87 13.30
N ALA A 264 6.61 -22.15 13.64
CA ALA A 264 7.44 -23.22 13.09
C ALA A 264 7.28 -23.32 11.56
N THR A 265 6.04 -23.33 11.05
CA THR A 265 5.79 -23.36 9.59
C THR A 265 6.33 -22.10 8.90
N SER A 266 6.18 -20.91 9.49
CA SER A 266 6.74 -19.66 8.95
C SER A 266 8.27 -19.61 9.00
N THR A 267 8.90 -20.33 9.96
CA THR A 267 10.36 -20.48 10.03
C THR A 267 10.87 -21.47 8.99
N LEU A 268 10.20 -22.61 8.77
CA LEU A 268 10.59 -23.59 7.74
C LEU A 268 10.38 -23.05 6.32
N LEU A 269 9.32 -22.25 6.12
CA LEU A 269 8.96 -21.61 4.85
C LEU A 269 9.33 -20.12 4.81
N TRP A 270 10.41 -19.72 5.51
CA TRP A 270 10.79 -18.30 5.66
C TRP A 270 10.97 -17.54 4.34
N PHE A 271 11.36 -18.23 3.27
CA PHE A 271 11.55 -17.70 1.93
C PHE A 271 10.23 -17.47 1.15
N HIS A 272 9.08 -17.92 1.68
CA HIS A 272 7.81 -17.94 0.96
C HIS A 272 6.88 -16.80 1.42
N PRO A 273 6.71 -15.71 0.65
CA PRO A 273 6.11 -14.46 1.16
C PRO A 273 4.68 -14.59 1.69
N LEU A 274 3.90 -15.57 1.21
CA LEU A 274 2.53 -15.80 1.71
C LEU A 274 2.45 -16.29 3.16
N VAL A 275 3.55 -16.72 3.80
CA VAL A 275 3.54 -17.13 5.23
C VAL A 275 3.86 -15.98 6.17
N TRP A 276 4.46 -14.88 5.70
CA TRP A 276 4.94 -13.79 6.57
C TRP A 276 3.83 -13.14 7.40
N LYS A 277 2.65 -12.93 6.81
CA LYS A 277 1.49 -12.34 7.49
C LYS A 277 0.56 -13.37 8.16
N ALA A 278 0.80 -14.68 8.00
CA ALA A 278 -0.09 -15.74 8.49
C ALA A 278 -0.31 -15.72 10.01
N ARG A 279 0.71 -15.31 10.77
CA ARG A 279 0.62 -15.16 12.23
C ARG A 279 -0.22 -13.95 12.65
N GLU A 280 -0.06 -12.81 11.98
CA GLU A 280 -0.83 -11.60 12.25
C GLU A 280 -2.31 -11.76 11.85
N THR A 281 -2.60 -12.51 10.78
CA THR A 281 -3.97 -12.83 10.35
C THR A 281 -4.65 -13.93 11.16
N HIS A 282 -3.89 -14.86 11.76
CA HIS A 282 -4.39 -15.79 12.78
C HIS A 282 -4.71 -15.04 14.08
N ALA A 283 -3.76 -14.26 14.61
CA ALA A 283 -3.97 -13.46 15.83
C ALA A 283 -5.21 -12.56 15.70
N ALA A 284 -5.30 -11.75 14.63
CA ALA A 284 -6.47 -10.92 14.35
C ALA A 284 -7.74 -11.70 13.88
N ALA A 285 -7.74 -13.03 13.99
CA ALA A 285 -8.95 -13.86 13.96
C ALA A 285 -9.26 -14.42 15.37
N CYS A 286 -8.23 -14.80 16.13
CA CYS A 286 -8.32 -15.20 17.53
C CYS A 286 -8.83 -14.07 18.43
N ASP A 287 -8.24 -12.87 18.36
CA ASP A 287 -8.72 -11.66 19.04
C ASP A 287 -10.22 -11.44 18.81
N ALA A 288 -10.67 -11.58 17.56
CA ALA A 288 -12.07 -11.38 17.16
C ALA A 288 -13.02 -12.49 17.67
N VAL A 289 -12.50 -13.68 17.98
CA VAL A 289 -13.26 -14.74 18.68
C VAL A 289 -13.26 -14.51 20.19
N CYS A 290 -12.14 -14.07 20.76
CA CYS A 290 -11.98 -13.88 22.20
C CYS A 290 -12.68 -12.60 22.68
N ASP A 291 -12.74 -11.55 21.86
CA ASP A 291 -13.61 -10.39 22.04
C ASP A 291 -15.09 -10.80 22.07
N ALA A 292 -15.52 -11.70 21.17
CA ALA A 292 -16.90 -12.18 21.14
C ALA A 292 -17.24 -13.04 22.37
N VAL A 293 -16.36 -13.97 22.75
CA VAL A 293 -16.53 -14.81 23.95
C VAL A 293 -16.53 -13.97 25.22
N ALA A 294 -15.67 -12.94 25.33
CA ALA A 294 -15.68 -12.03 26.47
C ALA A 294 -16.96 -11.18 26.52
N VAL A 295 -17.46 -10.67 25.39
CA VAL A 295 -18.77 -10.01 25.31
C VAL A 295 -19.91 -10.92 25.76
N ASP A 296 -19.95 -12.16 25.27
CA ASP A 296 -21.03 -13.09 25.61
C ASP A 296 -20.94 -13.53 27.09
N ALA A 297 -19.73 -13.53 27.69
CA ALA A 297 -19.52 -13.81 29.11
C ALA A 297 -19.76 -12.61 30.05
N MET A 298 -19.69 -11.37 29.53
CA MET A 298 -19.97 -10.12 30.25
C MET A 298 -21.41 -9.60 30.03
N GLY A 299 -22.15 -10.18 29.08
CA GLY A 299 -23.52 -9.78 28.71
C GLY A 299 -23.63 -8.50 27.88
N ASP A 300 -22.83 -7.47 28.17
CA ASP A 300 -22.84 -6.18 27.47
C ASP A 300 -21.61 -5.95 26.58
N VAL A 301 -21.89 -5.61 25.30
CA VAL A 301 -20.89 -5.17 24.32
C VAL A 301 -20.23 -3.86 24.75
N ALA A 302 -20.99 -2.96 25.36
CA ALA A 302 -20.50 -1.63 25.72
C ALA A 302 -19.60 -1.68 26.97
N SER A 303 -19.89 -2.51 27.99
CA SER A 303 -18.98 -2.71 29.13
C SER A 303 -17.64 -3.31 28.68
N TYR A 304 -17.67 -4.35 27.85
CA TYR A 304 -16.43 -4.90 27.28
C TYR A 304 -15.68 -3.88 26.41
N GLY A 305 -16.39 -3.11 25.57
CA GLY A 305 -15.82 -2.03 24.77
C GLY A 305 -15.22 -0.89 25.60
N ARG A 306 -15.84 -0.53 26.74
CA ARG A 306 -15.34 0.43 27.73
C ARG A 306 -14.06 -0.10 28.38
N ALA A 307 -14.04 -1.37 28.81
CA ALA A 307 -12.85 -2.00 29.39
C ALA A 307 -11.67 -2.00 28.41
N LEU A 308 -11.88 -2.51 27.19
CA LEU A 308 -10.84 -2.53 26.15
C LEU A 308 -10.32 -1.12 25.80
N ALA A 309 -11.18 -0.09 25.83
CA ALA A 309 -10.77 1.30 25.67
C ALA A 309 -9.97 1.83 26.89
N ARG A 310 -10.38 1.52 28.13
CA ARG A 310 -9.63 1.88 29.35
C ARG A 310 -8.22 1.28 29.37
N LEU A 311 -8.07 0.01 28.97
CA LEU A 311 -6.77 -0.64 28.80
C LEU A 311 -5.91 0.06 27.74
N ALA A 312 -6.47 0.35 26.56
CA ALA A 312 -5.75 1.08 25.51
C ALA A 312 -5.24 2.46 25.98
N LEU A 313 -6.05 3.20 26.75
CA LEU A 313 -5.66 4.49 27.32
C LEU A 313 -4.55 4.33 28.37
N ARG A 314 -4.69 3.38 29.31
CA ARG A 314 -3.65 3.02 30.31
C ARG A 314 -2.32 2.62 29.64
N MET A 315 -2.34 1.99 28.47
CA MET A 315 -1.14 1.64 27.70
C MET A 315 -0.56 2.80 26.87
N SER A 316 -1.41 3.68 26.33
CA SER A 316 -0.97 4.75 25.39
C SER A 316 -0.07 5.82 26.02
N GLY A 317 -0.04 5.92 27.35
CA GLY A 317 0.83 6.85 28.09
C GLY A 317 2.22 6.29 28.44
N ARG A 318 2.54 5.03 28.11
CA ARG A 318 3.82 4.39 28.46
C ARG A 318 4.69 4.17 27.22
N THR A 319 5.92 4.69 27.25
CA THR A 319 6.94 4.41 26.21
C THR A 319 7.21 2.91 26.12
N ALA A 320 7.28 2.37 24.90
CA ALA A 320 7.46 0.95 24.62
C ALA A 320 8.91 0.45 24.87
N GLY A 321 9.44 0.71 26.07
CA GLY A 321 10.76 0.28 26.54
C GLY A 321 10.77 -1.12 27.16
N ALA A 322 9.90 -2.04 26.68
CA ALA A 322 9.83 -3.42 27.16
C ALA A 322 9.55 -4.39 26.01
N TYR A 323 10.29 -5.49 26.05
CA TYR A 323 10.37 -6.62 25.13
C TYR A 323 9.02 -7.12 24.57
N GLY A 324 9.00 -7.48 23.28
CA GLY A 324 7.80 -7.81 22.51
C GLY A 324 7.11 -9.13 22.86
N LEU A 325 6.56 -9.22 24.07
CA LEU A 325 5.74 -10.34 24.57
C LEU A 325 4.26 -9.95 24.82
N ALA A 326 3.92 -8.67 24.80
CA ALA A 326 2.52 -8.21 24.84
C ALA A 326 1.92 -8.21 23.41
N MET A 327 0.83 -8.95 23.19
CA MET A 327 0.14 -8.99 21.88
C MET A 327 -0.78 -7.78 21.60
N ALA A 328 -0.73 -6.74 22.44
CA ALA A 328 -1.55 -5.53 22.31
C ALA A 328 -0.76 -4.35 21.71
N ARG A 329 -0.75 -4.23 20.37
CA ARG A 329 -0.44 -2.95 19.70
C ARG A 329 -1.69 -2.05 19.76
N ALA A 330 -1.52 -0.78 20.13
CA ALA A 330 -2.64 0.18 20.24
C ALA A 330 -3.42 0.39 18.93
N SER A 331 -2.84 0.03 17.77
CA SER A 331 -3.49 -0.02 16.46
C SER A 331 -4.76 -0.86 16.41
N ASP A 332 -4.81 -1.96 17.15
CA ASP A 332 -5.85 -2.98 16.95
C ASP A 332 -7.07 -2.79 17.86
N VAL A 333 -7.00 -1.96 18.91
CA VAL A 333 -8.18 -1.68 19.76
C VAL A 333 -9.30 -0.97 18.99
N ARG A 334 -8.97 -0.01 18.11
CA ARG A 334 -9.97 0.60 17.21
C ARG A 334 -10.59 -0.42 16.27
N ARG A 335 -9.80 -1.38 15.78
CA ARG A 335 -10.24 -2.45 14.87
C ARG A 335 -11.17 -3.43 15.58
N ARG A 336 -10.80 -3.86 16.80
CA ARG A 336 -11.57 -4.74 17.69
C ARG A 336 -12.92 -4.11 18.08
N ILE A 337 -12.93 -2.86 18.54
CA ILE A 337 -14.18 -2.10 18.79
C ILE A 337 -15.04 -1.94 17.51
N THR A 338 -14.41 -1.72 16.34
CA THR A 338 -15.15 -1.64 15.06
C THR A 338 -15.73 -2.99 14.64
N PHE A 339 -15.10 -4.11 15.03
CA PHE A 339 -15.59 -5.46 14.77
C PHE A 339 -16.79 -5.78 15.68
N LEU A 340 -16.66 -5.53 16.99
CA LEU A 340 -17.74 -5.65 17.99
C LEU A 340 -19.01 -4.88 17.56
N ASN A 341 -18.85 -3.62 17.15
CA ASN A 341 -19.98 -2.75 16.76
C ASN A 341 -20.73 -3.21 15.50
N ARG A 342 -20.24 -4.21 14.76
CA ARG A 342 -20.99 -4.82 13.64
C ARG A 342 -22.04 -5.84 14.09
N ARG A 343 -22.07 -6.23 15.38
CA ARG A 343 -23.01 -7.21 16.00
C ARG A 343 -23.08 -8.62 15.38
N VAL A 344 -22.31 -8.94 14.33
CA VAL A 344 -22.49 -10.20 13.60
C VAL A 344 -21.78 -11.38 14.28
N PHE A 345 -22.47 -12.52 14.37
CA PHE A 345 -21.94 -13.86 14.73
C PHE A 345 -21.62 -14.18 16.21
N ARG A 346 -22.61 -14.07 17.12
CA ARG A 346 -22.51 -14.62 18.49
C ARG A 346 -22.47 -16.16 18.52
N HIS A 347 -23.35 -16.83 17.76
CA HIS A 347 -23.48 -18.29 17.81
C HIS A 347 -22.21 -19.04 17.35
N ASP A 348 -21.93 -20.17 17.98
CA ASP A 348 -20.98 -21.14 17.45
C ASP A 348 -21.48 -21.67 16.09
N PRO A 349 -20.63 -21.74 15.05
CA PRO A 349 -20.98 -22.47 13.83
C PRO A 349 -21.18 -23.95 14.20
N PRO A 350 -22.24 -24.62 13.72
CA PRO A 350 -22.53 -26.01 14.10
C PRO A 350 -21.33 -26.93 13.85
N ARG A 351 -21.06 -27.87 14.77
CA ARG A 351 -19.96 -28.84 14.62
C ARG A 351 -20.05 -29.64 13.31
N SER A 352 -21.28 -29.91 12.87
CA SER A 352 -21.63 -30.53 11.58
C SER A 352 -21.21 -29.72 10.34
N LEU A 353 -20.85 -28.43 10.49
CA LEU A 353 -20.32 -27.59 9.42
C LEU A 353 -18.83 -27.32 9.58
N THR A 354 -18.31 -27.19 10.81
CA THR A 354 -16.88 -26.95 11.04
C THR A 354 -16.00 -28.16 10.69
N VAL A 355 -16.47 -29.37 11.00
CA VAL A 355 -15.74 -30.61 10.70
C VAL A 355 -15.60 -30.84 9.19
N PRO A 356 -16.67 -30.85 8.36
CA PRO A 356 -16.50 -31.03 6.92
C PRO A 356 -15.73 -29.89 6.24
N ALA A 357 -15.72 -28.67 6.78
CA ALA A 357 -14.85 -27.60 6.26
C ALA A 357 -13.36 -27.88 6.52
N MET A 358 -12.99 -28.39 7.71
CA MET A 358 -11.63 -28.83 7.99
C MET A 358 -11.25 -30.06 7.15
N LEU A 359 -12.17 -31.04 7.01
CA LEU A 359 -11.96 -32.20 6.14
C LEU A 359 -11.84 -31.81 4.66
N SER A 360 -12.62 -30.83 4.19
CA SER A 360 -12.52 -30.26 2.83
C SER A 360 -11.18 -29.57 2.59
N LEU A 361 -10.64 -28.86 3.59
CA LEU A 361 -9.31 -28.25 3.52
C LEU A 361 -8.19 -29.31 3.54
N CYS A 362 -8.32 -30.35 4.36
CA CYS A 362 -7.40 -31.49 4.37
C CYS A 362 -7.47 -32.31 3.06
N LEU A 363 -8.66 -32.49 2.50
CA LEU A 363 -8.88 -33.12 1.19
C LEU A 363 -8.29 -32.27 0.06
N SER A 364 -8.41 -30.94 0.14
CA SER A 364 -7.75 -30.02 -0.80
C SER A 364 -6.23 -30.14 -0.72
N ALA A 365 -5.67 -30.18 0.49
CA ALA A 365 -4.23 -30.41 0.69
C ALA A 365 -3.79 -31.81 0.23
N PHE A 366 -4.63 -32.84 0.43
CA PHE A 366 -4.39 -34.20 -0.05
C PHE A 366 -4.40 -34.28 -1.57
N LEU A 367 -5.39 -33.68 -2.26
CA LEU A 367 -5.47 -33.62 -3.73
C LEU A 367 -4.26 -32.87 -4.32
N ILE A 368 -3.94 -31.68 -3.79
CA ILE A 368 -2.74 -30.92 -4.22
C ILE A 368 -1.47 -31.72 -3.94
N GLY A 369 -1.41 -32.45 -2.84
CA GLY A 369 -0.32 -33.36 -2.49
C GLY A 369 -0.20 -34.56 -3.44
N SER A 370 -1.31 -35.20 -3.81
CA SER A 370 -1.35 -36.47 -4.56
C SER A 370 -1.33 -36.31 -6.08
N LEU A 371 -1.58 -35.10 -6.61
CA LEU A 371 -1.44 -34.79 -8.04
C LEU A 371 -0.02 -35.11 -8.54
N GLY A 372 0.11 -36.11 -9.40
CA GLY A 372 1.30 -36.38 -10.20
C GLY A 372 1.18 -35.66 -11.54
N ILE A 373 1.96 -34.61 -11.75
CA ILE A 373 2.05 -33.92 -13.05
C ILE A 373 3.13 -34.61 -13.88
N SER A 374 2.71 -35.53 -14.74
CA SER A 374 3.58 -36.19 -15.72
C SER A 374 3.20 -35.71 -17.12
N ARG A 375 4.17 -35.21 -17.87
CA ARG A 375 4.00 -34.91 -19.30
C ARG A 375 3.83 -36.24 -20.03
N ALA A 376 2.76 -36.40 -20.80
CA ALA A 376 2.67 -37.53 -21.72
C ALA A 376 3.64 -37.27 -22.87
N GLU A 377 4.65 -38.14 -23.04
CA GLU A 377 5.42 -38.18 -24.28
C GLU A 377 4.65 -39.01 -25.32
N PRO A 378 4.58 -38.58 -26.59
CA PRO A 378 3.82 -39.29 -27.61
C PRO A 378 4.61 -40.52 -28.11
N GLY A 379 4.43 -41.68 -27.45
CA GLY A 379 5.03 -42.93 -27.96
C GLY A 379 5.13 -44.17 -27.05
N ASP A 380 4.52 -44.22 -25.87
CA ASP A 380 4.72 -45.35 -24.93
C ASP A 380 4.15 -46.71 -25.40
N GLU A 381 3.13 -46.73 -26.28
CA GLU A 381 2.50 -48.00 -26.73
C GLU A 381 3.32 -48.80 -27.75
N LYS A 382 4.45 -48.29 -28.25
CA LYS A 382 5.35 -49.02 -29.16
C LYS A 382 6.73 -49.35 -28.58
N ARG A 383 7.01 -49.01 -27.31
CA ARG A 383 8.35 -49.13 -26.72
C ARG A 383 8.58 -50.32 -25.76
N GLN A 384 7.73 -51.35 -25.82
CA GLN A 384 8.01 -52.66 -25.21
C GLN A 384 8.44 -53.73 -26.23
N ALA A 385 8.59 -53.40 -27.51
CA ALA A 385 8.83 -54.37 -28.59
C ALA A 385 10.12 -54.14 -29.40
N ALA A 386 10.95 -53.14 -29.09
CA ALA A 386 12.18 -52.85 -29.83
C ALA A 386 13.25 -52.17 -28.96
N ALA A 387 14.52 -52.40 -29.32
CA ALA A 387 15.75 -51.84 -28.72
C ALA A 387 16.06 -52.31 -27.27
N MET A 388 16.33 -53.61 -27.13
CA MET A 388 17.65 -54.01 -26.61
C MET A 388 18.66 -53.81 -27.76
N GLU A 389 19.89 -53.38 -27.46
CA GLU A 389 20.91 -52.92 -28.44
C GLU A 389 20.56 -51.58 -29.15
N GLU A 390 21.49 -50.65 -29.46
CA GLU A 390 22.81 -50.41 -28.85
C GLU A 390 23.16 -48.89 -28.82
N LYS A 391 24.44 -48.52 -28.86
CA LYS A 391 24.98 -47.17 -28.55
C LYS A 391 25.41 -46.41 -29.86
N PRO A 392 26.19 -45.29 -29.87
CA PRO A 392 25.59 -43.98 -30.17
C PRO A 392 26.25 -43.11 -31.28
N THR A 393 25.59 -41.97 -31.57
CA THR A 393 26.11 -40.65 -32.02
C THR A 393 26.30 -40.37 -33.52
N ALA A 394 25.53 -39.37 -34.00
CA ALA A 394 26.01 -38.27 -34.85
C ALA A 394 25.12 -37.01 -34.58
N PRO A 395 25.60 -35.76 -34.75
CA PRO A 395 24.90 -34.56 -34.24
C PRO A 395 24.25 -33.67 -35.32
N GLN A 396 23.25 -32.87 -34.92
CA GLN A 396 22.75 -31.70 -35.69
C GLN A 396 22.36 -30.52 -34.77
N GLU A 397 22.02 -29.38 -35.38
CA GLU A 397 22.23 -28.03 -34.86
C GLU A 397 21.15 -27.43 -33.92
N LYS A 398 21.65 -26.72 -32.90
CA LYS A 398 21.35 -25.31 -32.58
C LYS A 398 19.93 -24.76 -32.83
N ARG A 399 19.19 -24.43 -31.75
CA ARG A 399 18.18 -23.34 -31.69
C ARG A 399 17.94 -22.85 -30.25
N GLU A 400 17.28 -21.70 -30.13
CA GLU A 400 17.31 -20.81 -28.95
C GLU A 400 16.10 -20.98 -27.99
N PRO A 401 16.19 -20.51 -26.72
CA PRO A 401 15.17 -20.75 -25.70
C PRO A 401 14.01 -19.74 -25.71
N SER A 402 12.76 -20.22 -25.58
CA SER A 402 11.57 -19.36 -25.52
C SER A 402 11.30 -18.76 -24.14
N GLN A 403 10.66 -17.59 -24.12
CA GLN A 403 10.06 -16.97 -22.94
C GLN A 403 8.84 -17.76 -22.44
N LYS A 404 8.33 -17.44 -21.24
CA LYS A 404 7.12 -18.04 -20.65
C LYS A 404 6.29 -17.05 -19.84
N THR A 405 4.97 -17.14 -20.00
CA THR A 405 3.99 -16.29 -19.33
C THR A 405 3.38 -17.02 -18.11
N GLY A 406 3.16 -16.30 -17.01
CA GLY A 406 2.71 -16.82 -15.70
C GLY A 406 1.30 -16.35 -15.28
N PRO A 407 0.70 -17.00 -14.26
CA PRO A 407 -0.74 -16.91 -13.98
C PRO A 407 -1.23 -15.57 -13.41
N ILE A 408 -2.53 -15.31 -13.66
CA ILE A 408 -3.25 -14.06 -13.43
C ILE A 408 -3.46 -13.74 -11.94
N ARG A 409 -3.34 -12.45 -11.56
CA ARG A 409 -3.72 -11.85 -10.27
C ARG A 409 -4.50 -10.55 -10.48
N ARG A 410 -5.73 -10.46 -9.98
CA ARG A 410 -6.56 -9.23 -10.02
C ARG A 410 -6.11 -8.17 -9.01
N HIS A 411 -5.76 -6.96 -9.47
CA HIS A 411 -5.48 -5.79 -8.63
C HIS A 411 -6.13 -4.50 -9.17
N ALA A 412 -5.99 -3.40 -8.43
CA ALA A 412 -6.80 -2.18 -8.48
C ALA A 412 -7.15 -1.60 -9.88
N GLY A 413 -8.34 -1.01 -9.99
CA GLY A 413 -8.75 -0.21 -11.16
C GLY A 413 -9.60 -0.93 -12.21
N GLY A 414 -9.92 -2.21 -12.01
CA GLY A 414 -10.70 -3.02 -12.96
C GLY A 414 -9.85 -3.72 -14.04
N TYR A 415 -8.52 -3.64 -13.93
CA TYR A 415 -7.58 -4.33 -14.81
C TYR A 415 -7.34 -5.76 -14.30
N ASP A 416 -7.33 -6.72 -15.21
CA ASP A 416 -6.77 -8.05 -14.93
C ASP A 416 -5.24 -7.97 -15.12
N ALA A 417 -4.44 -8.54 -14.21
CA ALA A 417 -2.97 -8.48 -14.32
C ALA A 417 -2.36 -9.88 -14.39
N GLN A 418 -1.34 -10.06 -15.21
CA GLN A 418 -0.57 -11.29 -15.37
C GLN A 418 0.92 -11.00 -15.07
N VAL A 419 1.77 -12.01 -15.06
CA VAL A 419 3.23 -11.80 -14.93
C VAL A 419 3.93 -12.53 -16.07
N ALA A 420 4.60 -11.79 -16.94
CA ALA A 420 5.49 -12.35 -17.95
C ALA A 420 6.90 -12.52 -17.36
N THR A 421 7.59 -13.61 -17.70
CA THR A 421 9.02 -13.77 -17.40
C THR A 421 9.81 -13.44 -18.65
N ILE A 422 10.42 -12.26 -18.68
CA ILE A 422 11.20 -11.78 -19.83
C ILE A 422 12.70 -11.79 -19.54
N ILE A 423 13.49 -11.80 -20.61
CA ILE A 423 14.95 -11.60 -20.57
C ILE A 423 15.23 -10.31 -21.32
N ILE A 424 15.96 -9.39 -20.68
CA ILE A 424 16.39 -8.13 -21.27
C ILE A 424 17.92 -8.20 -21.43
N THR A 425 18.40 -7.90 -22.63
CA THR A 425 19.82 -7.82 -22.97
C THR A 425 20.16 -6.44 -23.48
N GLY A 426 21.43 -6.03 -23.40
CA GLY A 426 21.85 -4.77 -23.97
C GLY A 426 23.33 -4.48 -23.74
N ARG A 427 23.75 -3.29 -24.18
CA ARG A 427 25.07 -2.72 -23.95
C ARG A 427 24.95 -1.41 -23.19
N ALA A 428 25.74 -1.30 -22.12
CA ALA A 428 26.16 -0.04 -21.57
C ALA A 428 27.24 0.53 -22.50
N LEU A 429 26.91 1.59 -23.20
CA LEU A 429 27.79 2.34 -24.09
C LEU A 429 27.93 3.78 -23.58
N ASP A 430 28.90 4.54 -24.06
CA ASP A 430 28.88 6.00 -23.95
C ASP A 430 28.51 6.68 -25.27
N GLN A 431 28.49 8.02 -25.25
CA GLN A 431 28.15 8.87 -26.41
C GLN A 431 28.96 8.51 -27.68
N ASP A 432 30.18 8.00 -27.51
CA ASP A 432 31.14 7.72 -28.58
C ASP A 432 31.05 6.24 -29.05
N GLY A 433 30.07 5.50 -28.51
CA GLY A 433 29.83 4.09 -28.81
C GLY A 433 30.78 3.11 -28.10
N LEU A 434 31.62 3.59 -27.18
CA LEU A 434 32.56 2.75 -26.45
C LEU A 434 31.89 2.03 -25.27
N PRO A 435 32.32 0.80 -24.91
CA PRO A 435 31.81 0.11 -23.73
C PRO A 435 31.94 0.91 -22.43
N ALA A 436 30.86 0.97 -21.64
CA ALA A 436 30.84 1.52 -20.29
C ALA A 436 30.77 0.37 -19.26
N PRO A 437 31.91 -0.20 -18.82
CA PRO A 437 31.95 -1.34 -17.90
C PRO A 437 31.63 -0.92 -16.46
N GLY A 438 31.06 -1.83 -15.67
CA GLY A 438 30.71 -1.57 -14.26
C GLY A 438 29.60 -0.53 -14.06
N ALA A 439 28.79 -0.26 -15.09
CA ALA A 439 27.58 0.52 -14.96
C ALA A 439 26.50 -0.28 -14.21
N ASP A 440 25.87 0.33 -13.21
CA ASP A 440 24.70 -0.21 -12.54
C ASP A 440 23.49 -0.10 -13.49
N ILE A 441 22.87 -1.22 -13.83
CA ILE A 441 21.71 -1.30 -14.72
C ILE A 441 20.50 -1.81 -13.94
N GLN A 442 19.33 -1.22 -14.16
CA GLN A 442 18.09 -1.56 -13.49
C GLN A 442 16.88 -1.53 -14.42
N VAL A 443 15.90 -2.38 -14.15
CA VAL A 443 14.62 -2.43 -14.85
C VAL A 443 13.53 -2.00 -13.89
N VAL A 444 12.69 -1.07 -14.32
CA VAL A 444 11.58 -0.54 -13.51
C VAL A 444 10.25 -0.64 -14.24
N ASN A 445 9.19 -0.65 -13.47
CA ASN A 445 7.80 -0.84 -13.87
C ASN A 445 7.13 0.52 -14.18
N ASP A 446 6.59 0.69 -15.39
CA ASP A 446 5.84 1.89 -15.81
C ASP A 446 4.32 1.61 -15.99
N ASN A 447 3.78 0.56 -15.38
CA ASN A 447 2.34 0.34 -15.42
C ASN A 447 1.61 1.35 -14.51
N PRO A 448 0.89 2.38 -15.04
CA PRO A 448 0.45 3.54 -14.25
C PRO A 448 -0.68 3.22 -13.25
N MET A 449 -1.31 2.04 -13.39
CA MET A 449 -2.37 1.54 -12.51
C MET A 449 -1.86 0.47 -11.52
N TYR A 450 -0.57 0.13 -11.56
CA TYR A 450 0.01 -0.92 -10.73
C TYR A 450 0.58 -0.35 -9.42
N SER A 451 0.35 -1.04 -8.30
CA SER A 451 0.71 -0.59 -6.95
C SER A 451 1.61 -1.56 -6.18
N GLY A 452 2.27 -2.48 -6.87
CA GLY A 452 3.35 -3.31 -6.33
C GLY A 452 4.73 -2.66 -6.56
N ASP A 453 5.78 -3.46 -6.53
CA ASP A 453 7.15 -2.96 -6.60
C ASP A 453 7.47 -2.25 -7.92
N MET A 454 8.16 -1.11 -7.80
CA MET A 454 8.60 -0.30 -8.95
C MET A 454 9.88 -0.85 -9.58
N LEU A 455 10.75 -1.49 -8.79
CA LEU A 455 12.00 -2.10 -9.25
C LEU A 455 11.79 -3.58 -9.56
N LEU A 456 12.04 -3.98 -10.81
CA LEU A 456 11.83 -5.36 -11.29
C LEU A 456 13.12 -6.19 -11.33
N GLY A 457 14.29 -5.55 -11.43
CA GLY A 457 15.59 -6.23 -11.40
C GLY A 457 16.78 -5.28 -11.51
N LYS A 458 17.98 -5.78 -11.16
CA LYS A 458 19.27 -5.07 -11.28
C LYS A 458 20.37 -6.01 -11.77
N THR A 459 21.37 -5.45 -12.44
CA THR A 459 22.61 -6.11 -12.87
C THR A 459 23.72 -5.07 -13.05
N THR A 460 24.94 -5.49 -13.38
CA THR A 460 26.04 -4.59 -13.78
C THR A 460 26.56 -4.94 -15.17
N SER A 461 27.06 -3.97 -15.93
CA SER A 461 27.69 -4.23 -17.23
C SER A 461 29.06 -4.90 -17.11
N GLY A 462 29.35 -5.82 -18.03
CA GLY A 462 30.65 -6.48 -18.17
C GLY A 462 31.74 -5.58 -18.77
N THR A 463 32.94 -6.13 -18.91
CA THR A 463 34.11 -5.43 -19.49
C THR A 463 33.93 -5.04 -20.96
N ASP A 464 33.05 -5.74 -21.70
CA ASP A 464 32.62 -5.43 -23.06
C ASP A 464 31.36 -4.56 -23.10
N GLY A 465 30.94 -4.01 -21.96
CA GLY A 465 29.73 -3.20 -21.79
C GLY A 465 28.43 -4.00 -21.81
N ARG A 466 28.44 -5.30 -22.14
CA ARG A 466 27.20 -6.09 -22.22
C ARG A 466 26.59 -6.31 -20.85
N PHE A 467 25.27 -6.28 -20.79
CA PHE A 467 24.49 -6.68 -19.62
C PHE A 467 23.36 -7.62 -20.01
N VAL A 468 22.98 -8.48 -19.07
CA VAL A 468 21.85 -9.40 -19.21
C VAL A 468 21.07 -9.43 -17.90
N LEU A 469 19.76 -9.19 -18.00
CA LEU A 469 18.78 -9.28 -16.93
C LEU A 469 17.87 -10.47 -17.24
N ARG A 470 18.04 -11.56 -16.49
CA ARG A 470 17.24 -12.78 -16.64
C ARG A 470 16.08 -12.78 -15.65
N ASP A 471 15.05 -13.56 -15.96
CA ASP A 471 13.93 -13.89 -15.07
C ASP A 471 13.15 -12.66 -14.55
N ILE A 472 13.14 -11.58 -15.34
CA ILE A 472 12.44 -10.33 -15.00
C ILE A 472 10.94 -10.58 -14.99
N SER A 473 10.36 -10.50 -13.79
CA SER A 473 8.95 -10.74 -13.50
C SER A 473 8.11 -9.49 -13.79
N LEU A 474 7.87 -9.21 -15.07
CA LEU A 474 7.16 -8.02 -15.54
C LEU A 474 5.64 -8.18 -15.35
N PRO A 475 4.97 -7.34 -14.54
CA PRO A 475 3.51 -7.28 -14.52
C PRO A 475 2.98 -6.79 -15.88
N VAL A 476 2.03 -7.55 -16.42
CA VAL A 476 1.32 -7.27 -17.67
C VAL A 476 -0.13 -6.95 -17.34
N LEU A 477 -0.66 -5.83 -17.81
CA LEU A 477 -2.03 -5.40 -17.53
C LEU A 477 -2.96 -5.61 -18.73
N THR A 478 -4.04 -6.35 -18.53
CA THR A 478 -5.21 -6.42 -19.41
C THR A 478 -6.20 -5.33 -19.00
N PRO A 479 -6.47 -4.33 -19.86
CA PRO A 479 -7.45 -3.28 -19.59
C PRO A 479 -8.89 -3.83 -19.60
N PRO A 480 -9.81 -3.26 -18.81
CA PRO A 480 -11.23 -3.58 -18.90
C PRO A 480 -11.81 -3.16 -20.27
N PRO A 481 -12.89 -3.81 -20.75
CA PRO A 481 -13.58 -3.40 -21.97
C PRO A 481 -14.02 -1.94 -21.91
N GLY A 482 -13.76 -1.18 -22.97
CA GLY A 482 -14.07 0.25 -23.06
C GLY A 482 -14.07 0.76 -24.50
N ALA A 483 -14.56 1.99 -24.69
CA ALA A 483 -14.83 2.57 -26.02
C ALA A 483 -13.58 2.76 -26.91
N ILE A 484 -12.38 2.80 -26.33
CA ILE A 484 -11.11 2.75 -27.05
C ILE A 484 -10.40 1.48 -26.61
N PRO A 485 -10.27 0.45 -27.47
CA PRO A 485 -9.49 -0.74 -27.17
C PRO A 485 -8.04 -0.38 -26.84
N LYS A 486 -7.50 -0.95 -25.78
CA LYS A 486 -6.08 -0.85 -25.41
C LYS A 486 -5.47 -2.26 -25.38
N PRO A 487 -4.19 -2.42 -25.76
CA PRO A 487 -3.54 -3.72 -25.74
C PRO A 487 -3.43 -4.26 -24.30
N THR A 488 -3.32 -5.59 -24.18
CA THR A 488 -2.76 -6.19 -22.97
C THR A 488 -1.24 -6.03 -23.03
N GLU A 489 -0.65 -5.23 -22.15
CA GLU A 489 0.79 -4.95 -22.15
C GLU A 489 1.37 -4.78 -20.75
N GLY A 490 2.64 -5.15 -20.58
CA GLY A 490 3.45 -4.83 -19.40
C GLY A 490 4.45 -3.75 -19.76
N ARG A 491 4.35 -2.59 -19.10
CA ARG A 491 5.20 -1.43 -19.37
C ARG A 491 6.41 -1.37 -18.46
N PHE A 492 7.59 -1.11 -19.02
CA PHE A 492 8.83 -0.99 -18.26
C PHE A 492 9.78 0.06 -18.85
N GLU A 493 10.69 0.54 -18.03
CA GLU A 493 11.82 1.38 -18.44
C GLU A 493 13.13 0.68 -18.01
N VAL A 494 14.15 0.73 -18.84
CA VAL A 494 15.51 0.31 -18.48
C VAL A 494 16.31 1.57 -18.19
N SER A 495 17.02 1.63 -17.07
CA SER A 495 17.83 2.78 -16.67
C SER A 495 19.10 2.35 -15.95
N GLY A 496 20.06 3.25 -15.81
CA GLY A 496 21.30 2.97 -15.12
C GLY A 496 22.16 4.19 -14.86
N TRP A 497 23.33 3.97 -14.26
CA TRP A 497 24.36 4.98 -14.05
C TRP A 497 25.75 4.34 -14.00
N VAL A 498 26.78 5.14 -14.25
CA VAL A 498 28.18 4.76 -14.05
C VAL A 498 28.93 5.92 -13.40
N SER A 499 30.15 5.70 -12.92
CA SER A 499 30.99 6.80 -12.41
C SER A 499 31.41 7.74 -13.54
N GLY A 500 31.52 9.05 -13.26
CA GLY A 500 32.00 10.07 -14.21
C GLY A 500 31.09 10.42 -15.41
N LYS A 501 29.98 9.71 -15.63
CA LYS A 501 29.00 9.99 -16.70
C LYS A 501 27.61 10.32 -16.13
N ALA A 502 26.73 10.83 -16.99
CA ALA A 502 25.32 11.01 -16.65
C ALA A 502 24.65 9.66 -16.26
N PHE A 503 23.53 9.71 -15.53
CA PHE A 503 22.58 8.60 -15.57
C PHE A 503 21.83 8.58 -16.91
N ALA A 504 21.42 7.39 -17.35
CA ALA A 504 20.74 7.19 -18.63
C ALA A 504 19.51 6.28 -18.47
N TRP A 505 18.55 6.41 -19.37
CA TRP A 505 17.38 5.53 -19.47
C TRP A 505 16.96 5.38 -20.93
N HIS A 506 16.21 4.32 -21.21
CA HIS A 506 15.51 4.13 -22.47
C HIS A 506 14.05 4.61 -22.32
N ALA A 507 13.44 5.09 -23.41
CA ALA A 507 12.00 5.33 -23.49
C ALA A 507 11.19 4.11 -23.02
N THR A 508 9.99 4.32 -22.48
CA THR A 508 9.15 3.20 -22.01
C THR A 508 8.91 2.17 -23.10
N GLN A 509 9.15 0.90 -22.78
CA GLN A 509 8.89 -0.25 -23.64
C GLN A 509 7.67 -1.03 -23.15
N SER A 510 6.97 -1.68 -24.08
CA SER A 510 5.83 -2.56 -23.81
C SER A 510 6.15 -3.99 -24.20
N TYR A 511 6.00 -4.94 -23.27
CA TYR A 511 5.90 -6.37 -23.60
C TYR A 511 4.43 -6.78 -23.75
N ARG A 512 4.10 -7.53 -24.81
CA ARG A 512 2.75 -8.01 -25.09
C ARG A 512 2.71 -9.54 -25.18
N PRO A 513 1.88 -10.24 -24.38
CA PRO A 513 1.78 -11.69 -24.43
C PRO A 513 0.98 -12.13 -25.67
N GLY A 514 1.68 -12.65 -26.66
CA GLY A 514 1.14 -13.13 -27.93
C GLY A 514 2.10 -12.86 -29.09
N PRO A 515 1.82 -13.41 -30.29
CA PRO A 515 2.66 -13.20 -31.48
C PRO A 515 2.52 -11.78 -32.05
N ARG A 516 3.56 -11.29 -32.73
CA ARG A 516 3.53 -9.99 -33.42
C ARG A 516 2.50 -9.99 -34.57
N PRO A 517 1.60 -8.99 -34.66
CA PRO A 517 0.66 -8.87 -35.77
C PRO A 517 1.36 -8.68 -37.13
N ALA A 518 0.88 -9.39 -38.15
CA ALA A 518 1.40 -9.32 -39.52
C ALA A 518 1.31 -7.91 -40.17
N LYS A 519 0.50 -7.01 -39.60
CA LYS A 519 0.58 -5.56 -39.83
C LYS A 519 0.89 -4.88 -38.50
N THR A 520 2.16 -4.55 -38.29
CA THR A 520 2.65 -3.75 -37.16
C THR A 520 2.72 -2.28 -37.58
N ASP A 521 2.31 -1.34 -36.73
CA ASP A 521 2.51 0.11 -36.96
C ASP A 521 4.02 0.43 -36.89
N ALA A 522 4.52 1.28 -37.77
CA ALA A 522 5.89 1.79 -37.70
C ALA A 522 6.22 2.41 -36.33
N LYS A 523 5.22 2.96 -35.62
CA LYS A 523 5.34 3.49 -34.25
C LYS A 523 5.53 2.43 -33.17
N GLU A 524 5.28 1.15 -33.45
CA GLU A 524 5.51 0.04 -32.51
C GLU A 524 6.86 -0.66 -32.70
N ALA A 525 7.57 -0.35 -33.78
CA ALA A 525 8.90 -0.91 -34.05
C ALA A 525 9.91 -0.44 -32.98
N GLY A 526 10.64 -1.38 -32.37
CA GLY A 526 11.67 -1.10 -31.35
C GLY A 526 11.15 -0.73 -29.95
N VAL A 527 9.86 -0.39 -29.78
CA VAL A 527 9.26 -0.05 -28.47
C VAL A 527 8.27 -1.10 -27.96
N ALA A 528 7.65 -1.89 -28.85
CA ALA A 528 6.76 -2.99 -28.48
C ALA A 528 7.39 -4.35 -28.83
N PHE A 529 7.52 -5.21 -27.83
CA PHE A 529 8.07 -6.56 -27.92
C PHE A 529 6.98 -7.61 -27.68
N TYR A 530 7.03 -8.68 -28.45
CA TYR A 530 6.03 -9.76 -28.47
C TYR A 530 6.62 -11.09 -27.94
N GLU A 531 5.76 -12.08 -27.72
CA GLU A 531 6.16 -13.34 -27.09
C GLU A 531 7.18 -14.10 -27.96
N GLY A 532 8.36 -14.35 -27.39
CA GLY A 532 9.49 -15.00 -28.07
C GLY A 532 10.51 -14.04 -28.68
N GLU A 533 10.26 -12.72 -28.69
CA GLU A 533 11.21 -11.73 -29.19
C GLU A 533 12.25 -11.36 -28.12
N THR A 534 13.53 -11.27 -28.49
CA THR A 534 14.58 -10.86 -27.55
C THR A 534 14.53 -9.36 -27.29
N VAL A 535 14.15 -8.97 -26.08
CA VAL A 535 14.21 -7.56 -25.65
C VAL A 535 15.66 -7.12 -25.61
N THR A 536 16.04 -6.27 -26.55
CA THR A 536 17.37 -5.67 -26.65
C THR A 536 17.26 -4.18 -26.38
N THR A 537 18.10 -3.65 -25.49
CA THR A 537 18.01 -2.26 -25.02
C THR A 537 19.38 -1.76 -24.63
N ASP A 538 20.02 -1.01 -25.53
CA ASP A 538 21.29 -0.37 -25.22
C ASP A 538 21.05 0.94 -24.43
N LEU A 539 21.97 1.27 -23.52
CA LEU A 539 21.96 2.50 -22.74
C LEU A 539 23.20 3.32 -23.08
N VAL A 540 22.99 4.54 -23.57
CA VAL A 540 24.05 5.47 -23.96
C VAL A 540 24.29 6.47 -22.83
N PHE A 541 25.42 6.32 -22.14
CA PHE A 541 25.83 7.17 -21.02
C PHE A 541 26.49 8.44 -21.55
N GLY A 542 25.68 9.49 -21.67
CA GLY A 542 26.11 10.83 -22.07
C GLY A 542 27.05 11.53 -21.08
N PRO A 543 27.67 12.64 -21.50
CA PRO A 543 28.54 13.44 -20.65
C PRO A 543 27.68 14.16 -19.60
N PRO A 544 28.15 14.26 -18.33
CA PRO A 544 27.32 14.77 -17.27
C PRO A 544 27.01 16.26 -17.45
N ALA A 545 25.81 16.64 -17.02
CA ALA A 545 25.51 17.96 -16.52
C ALA A 545 25.73 18.01 -15.00
N ARG A 546 26.01 19.22 -14.51
CA ARG A 546 26.12 19.54 -13.09
C ARG A 546 25.06 20.59 -12.75
N LEU A 547 24.44 20.45 -11.59
CA LEU A 547 23.59 21.46 -10.99
C LEU A 547 24.23 21.88 -9.67
N SER A 548 24.53 23.16 -9.50
CA SER A 548 25.04 23.71 -8.25
C SER A 548 24.30 24.98 -7.87
N GLY A 549 24.56 25.51 -6.67
CA GLY A 549 24.02 26.80 -6.28
C GLY A 549 24.21 27.10 -4.80
N THR A 550 23.75 28.28 -4.42
CA THR A 550 23.69 28.75 -3.05
C THR A 550 22.25 28.89 -2.57
N VAL A 551 21.99 28.54 -1.32
CA VAL A 551 20.71 28.80 -0.66
C VAL A 551 20.97 29.72 0.53
N THR A 552 20.38 30.90 0.49
CA THR A 552 20.43 31.90 1.57
C THR A 552 19.04 32.23 2.07
N ASP A 553 18.97 32.95 3.19
CA ASP A 553 17.79 33.73 3.54
C ASP A 553 17.81 35.13 2.87
N ASP A 554 16.74 35.90 3.02
CA ASP A 554 16.60 37.25 2.47
C ASP A 554 17.44 38.33 3.18
N ALA A 555 18.16 37.98 4.25
CA ALA A 555 19.24 38.78 4.83
C ALA A 555 20.63 38.40 4.26
N GLY A 556 20.70 37.46 3.31
CA GLY A 556 21.93 36.98 2.68
C GLY A 556 22.71 35.97 3.53
N LYS A 557 22.14 35.47 4.64
CA LYS A 557 22.79 34.47 5.48
C LYS A 557 22.67 33.09 4.82
N PRO A 558 23.74 32.27 4.76
CA PRO A 558 23.65 30.90 4.29
C PRO A 558 22.66 30.03 5.07
N VAL A 559 21.96 29.14 4.36
CA VAL A 559 21.01 28.17 4.92
C VAL A 559 21.58 26.77 4.76
N GLU A 560 22.07 26.20 5.86
CA GLU A 560 22.62 24.85 5.96
C GLU A 560 21.53 23.76 5.95
N GLY A 561 21.82 22.58 5.41
CA GLY A 561 20.94 21.42 5.45
C GLY A 561 19.70 21.48 4.55
N ALA A 562 19.51 22.54 3.78
CA ALA A 562 18.41 22.67 2.81
C ALA A 562 18.52 21.56 1.74
N LEU A 563 17.44 20.79 1.59
CA LEU A 563 17.33 19.70 0.63
C LEU A 563 16.99 20.26 -0.74
N VAL A 564 17.84 19.99 -1.73
CA VAL A 564 17.55 20.19 -3.15
C VAL A 564 17.29 18.83 -3.79
N GLN A 565 16.18 18.71 -4.53
CA GLN A 565 15.81 17.50 -5.28
C GLN A 565 15.47 17.84 -6.73
N VAL A 566 15.74 16.92 -7.65
CA VAL A 566 15.38 17.01 -9.07
C VAL A 566 14.74 15.71 -9.56
N GLY A 567 13.84 15.81 -10.54
CA GLY A 567 13.23 14.66 -11.22
C GLY A 567 12.11 14.00 -10.43
N TYR A 568 12.40 13.51 -9.21
CA TYR A 568 11.42 13.07 -8.23
C TYR A 568 11.54 13.93 -6.97
N ILE A 569 10.47 14.64 -6.62
CA ILE A 569 10.44 15.55 -5.48
C ILE A 569 9.41 15.12 -4.43
N ASN A 570 9.69 15.43 -3.17
CA ASN A 570 8.73 15.26 -2.08
C ASN A 570 7.47 16.10 -2.33
N ASN A 571 6.29 15.50 -2.14
CA ASN A 571 5.03 16.22 -2.27
C ASN A 571 4.83 17.13 -1.05
N VAL A 572 5.02 18.44 -1.23
CA VAL A 572 4.90 19.46 -0.17
C VAL A 572 3.56 19.39 0.58
N ARG A 573 2.47 19.04 -0.10
CA ARG A 573 1.12 18.90 0.49
C ARG A 573 0.85 17.54 1.14
N SER A 574 1.78 16.59 1.01
CA SER A 574 1.71 15.25 1.61
C SER A 574 3.11 14.61 1.70
N PRO A 575 4.01 15.04 2.62
CA PRO A 575 5.42 14.60 2.66
C PRO A 575 5.67 13.11 2.97
N GLY A 576 4.61 12.32 3.16
CA GLY A 576 4.65 10.85 3.26
C GLY A 576 3.72 10.13 2.27
N GLY A 577 3.26 10.83 1.23
CA GLY A 577 2.54 10.25 0.09
C GLY A 577 3.46 9.94 -1.08
N SER A 578 2.89 9.66 -2.24
CA SER A 578 3.64 9.65 -3.50
C SER A 578 4.20 11.05 -3.78
N GLY A 579 5.51 11.14 -3.98
CA GLY A 579 6.17 12.35 -4.49
C GLY A 579 5.68 12.71 -5.88
N THR A 580 6.00 13.93 -6.32
CA THR A 580 5.69 14.40 -7.67
C THR A 580 6.91 14.21 -8.55
N TRP A 581 6.74 13.73 -9.78
CA TRP A 581 7.83 13.55 -10.73
C TRP A 581 7.62 14.36 -12.01
N ASN A 582 8.71 14.93 -12.51
CA ASN A 582 8.87 15.26 -13.93
C ASN A 582 10.35 15.16 -14.27
N CYS A 583 10.68 14.31 -15.22
CA CYS A 583 12.01 14.09 -15.76
C CYS A 583 11.82 13.69 -17.22
N SER A 584 12.32 14.46 -18.18
CA SER A 584 12.21 14.15 -19.61
C SER A 584 13.41 14.62 -20.40
N ALA A 585 13.94 13.76 -21.26
CA ALA A 585 14.96 14.14 -22.25
C ALA A 585 14.28 14.93 -23.37
N ILE A 586 14.93 16.00 -23.78
CA ILE A 586 14.47 16.93 -24.80
C ILE A 586 14.77 16.29 -26.17
N ALA A 587 13.73 16.03 -26.95
CA ALA A 587 13.87 15.43 -28.27
C ALA A 587 14.13 16.52 -29.34
N PRO A 588 15.24 16.48 -30.10
CA PRO A 588 15.55 17.50 -31.10
C PRO A 588 14.54 17.61 -32.27
N THR A 589 13.70 16.58 -32.45
CA THR A 589 12.80 16.43 -33.61
C THR A 589 11.43 15.84 -33.26
N GLY A 590 11.00 15.86 -31.99
CA GLY A 590 9.78 15.15 -31.60
C GLY A 590 9.30 15.34 -30.16
N GLU A 591 8.67 14.31 -29.61
CA GLU A 591 8.10 14.29 -28.27
C GLU A 591 9.16 13.96 -27.20
N ASP A 592 9.13 14.69 -26.08
CA ASP A 592 10.01 14.53 -24.91
C ASP A 592 10.00 13.08 -24.38
N VAL A 593 11.17 12.46 -24.20
CA VAL A 593 11.27 11.11 -23.64
C VAL A 593 11.24 11.17 -22.11
N ALA A 594 10.05 10.96 -21.54
CA ALA A 594 9.86 10.91 -20.09
C ALA A 594 10.65 9.77 -19.41
N PHE A 595 10.92 9.95 -18.11
CA PHE A 595 11.51 8.95 -17.21
C PHE A 595 10.70 8.87 -15.92
N ARG A 596 9.86 7.84 -15.76
CA ARG A 596 9.12 7.65 -14.50
C ARG A 596 9.98 6.97 -13.43
N GLY A 597 10.96 6.17 -13.85
CA GLY A 597 11.93 5.46 -13.05
C GLY A 597 12.85 6.32 -12.18
N VAL A 598 12.88 7.65 -12.37
CA VAL A 598 13.75 8.58 -11.62
C VAL A 598 13.63 8.45 -10.10
N ALA A 599 12.45 8.07 -9.58
CA ALA A 599 12.24 7.81 -8.15
C ALA A 599 13.09 6.66 -7.58
N SER A 600 13.46 5.68 -8.42
CA SER A 600 14.23 4.49 -8.06
C SER A 600 15.75 4.68 -8.07
N LEU A 601 16.24 5.80 -8.61
CA LEU A 601 17.66 6.16 -8.56
C LEU A 601 18.11 6.39 -7.10
N PRO A 602 19.39 6.10 -6.78
CA PRO A 602 19.99 6.49 -5.50
C PRO A 602 19.81 7.99 -5.25
N GLU A 603 19.59 8.41 -4.00
CA GLU A 603 19.39 9.84 -3.68
C GLU A 603 20.51 10.72 -4.20
N SER A 604 21.78 10.30 -4.04
CA SER A 604 22.96 11.02 -4.51
C SER A 604 23.05 11.27 -6.03
N ARG A 605 22.12 10.73 -6.84
CA ARG A 605 21.98 11.04 -8.28
C ARG A 605 20.87 12.04 -8.61
N ARG A 606 20.08 12.45 -7.61
CA ARG A 606 18.88 13.29 -7.78
C ARG A 606 18.58 14.25 -6.61
N SER A 607 19.36 14.23 -5.54
CA SER A 607 19.26 15.16 -4.42
C SER A 607 20.62 15.47 -3.78
N ALA A 608 20.71 16.63 -3.16
CA ALA A 608 21.81 17.07 -2.31
C ALA A 608 21.26 17.89 -1.14
N HIS A 609 22.04 18.03 -0.07
CA HIS A 609 21.81 19.01 0.99
C HIS A 609 22.83 20.14 0.88
N THR A 610 22.48 21.34 1.35
CA THR A 610 23.45 22.44 1.47
C THR A 610 24.40 22.26 2.64
N ASP A 611 25.64 22.68 2.44
CA ASP A 611 26.66 22.76 3.49
C ASP A 611 26.47 23.97 4.43
N ALA A 612 27.37 24.13 5.42
CA ALA A 612 27.39 25.27 6.34
C ALA A 612 27.62 26.65 5.67
N HIS A 613 27.98 26.67 4.38
CA HIS A 613 28.08 27.85 3.53
C HIS A 613 26.88 28.00 2.58
N GLY A 614 25.83 27.20 2.77
CA GLY A 614 24.61 27.23 1.96
C GLY A 614 24.79 26.64 0.56
N LYS A 615 25.93 26.02 0.25
CA LYS A 615 26.28 25.53 -1.09
C LYS A 615 25.85 24.09 -1.28
N TYR A 616 25.40 23.75 -2.49
CA TYR A 616 25.11 22.37 -2.89
C TYR A 616 25.60 22.08 -4.31
N ALA A 617 25.76 20.79 -4.62
CA ALA A 617 25.95 20.29 -5.98
C ALA A 617 25.25 18.93 -6.15
N ILE A 618 24.62 18.72 -7.30
CA ILE A 618 24.10 17.44 -7.78
C ILE A 618 24.83 17.13 -9.09
N GLU A 619 25.47 15.96 -9.15
CA GLU A 619 26.39 15.58 -10.23
C GLU A 619 25.93 14.30 -10.94
N GLY A 620 26.35 14.15 -12.20
CA GLY A 620 25.93 13.01 -13.02
C GLY A 620 24.47 13.11 -13.52
N LEU A 621 23.94 14.33 -13.63
CA LEU A 621 22.68 14.56 -14.33
C LEU A 621 22.89 14.39 -15.85
N PRO A 622 21.89 13.93 -16.62
CA PRO A 622 21.89 14.04 -18.08
C PRO A 622 21.86 15.51 -18.53
N ARG A 623 22.44 15.78 -19.70
CA ARG A 623 22.23 17.03 -20.46
C ARG A 623 20.91 16.96 -21.23
N GLU A 624 20.48 18.10 -21.77
CA GLU A 624 19.26 18.22 -22.58
C GLU A 624 18.06 17.54 -21.92
N THR A 625 17.88 17.75 -20.61
CA THR A 625 16.83 17.10 -19.81
C THR A 625 16.10 18.12 -18.95
N LYS A 626 14.76 18.07 -18.97
CA LYS A 626 13.88 18.87 -18.13
C LYS A 626 13.63 18.14 -16.81
N PHE A 627 13.62 18.87 -15.71
CA PHE A 627 13.39 18.37 -14.35
C PHE A 627 12.40 19.23 -13.60
N LEU A 628 11.48 18.61 -12.86
CA LEU A 628 10.86 19.25 -11.70
C LEU A 628 11.88 19.29 -10.56
N ALA A 629 12.18 20.49 -10.08
CA ALA A 629 13.09 20.75 -8.98
C ALA A 629 12.33 21.23 -7.74
N LEU A 630 12.85 20.88 -6.56
CA LEU A 630 12.38 21.29 -5.25
C LEU A 630 13.57 21.77 -4.41
N ILE A 631 13.43 22.93 -3.77
CA ILE A 631 14.36 23.44 -2.76
C ILE A 631 13.58 23.60 -1.46
N ASP A 632 13.97 22.87 -0.41
CA ASP A 632 13.17 22.67 0.79
C ASP A 632 14.04 22.66 2.06
N HIS A 633 13.73 23.53 3.01
CA HIS A 633 14.33 23.55 4.34
C HIS A 633 13.20 23.54 5.39
N GLU A 634 12.70 22.33 5.66
CA GLU A 634 11.72 22.10 6.71
C GLU A 634 12.32 22.35 8.11
N PRO A 635 11.55 22.90 9.07
CA PRO A 635 10.18 23.40 8.96
C PRO A 635 10.10 24.91 8.69
N THR A 636 11.24 25.59 8.53
CA THR A 636 11.37 27.05 8.69
C THR A 636 10.83 27.87 7.52
N TYR A 637 11.04 27.41 6.27
CA TYR A 637 10.77 28.21 5.08
C TYR A 637 9.70 27.58 4.18
N GLU A 638 9.04 28.40 3.35
CA GLU A 638 8.19 27.89 2.26
C GLU A 638 9.08 27.23 1.18
N PRO A 639 8.82 25.97 0.80
CA PRO A 639 9.62 25.27 -0.21
C PRO A 639 9.36 25.82 -1.62
N ARG A 640 10.41 25.92 -2.42
CA ARG A 640 10.34 26.38 -3.81
C ARG A 640 10.35 25.20 -4.78
N THR A 641 9.23 24.98 -5.45
CA THR A 641 9.11 24.08 -6.61
C THR A 641 9.21 24.87 -7.92
N LEU A 642 9.98 24.40 -8.91
CA LEU A 642 10.08 24.97 -10.27
C LEU A 642 10.48 23.91 -11.30
N THR A 643 10.28 24.17 -12.60
CA THR A 643 10.87 23.36 -13.67
C THR A 643 12.19 23.97 -14.14
N ILE A 644 13.23 23.14 -14.27
CA ILE A 644 14.55 23.52 -14.80
C ILE A 644 14.92 22.65 -16.01
N ALA A 645 15.90 23.06 -16.81
CA ALA A 645 16.49 22.23 -17.86
C ALA A 645 18.02 22.27 -17.85
N THR A 646 18.66 21.10 -17.97
CA THR A 646 20.12 20.94 -18.16
C THR A 646 20.53 21.15 -19.62
N SER A 647 19.93 22.17 -20.25
CA SER A 647 20.03 22.49 -21.67
C SER A 647 20.56 23.91 -21.85
N LYS A 648 21.24 24.13 -22.98
CA LYS A 648 21.62 25.48 -23.45
C LYS A 648 20.47 26.18 -24.21
N GLU A 649 19.46 25.45 -24.65
CA GLU A 649 18.29 26.00 -25.31
C GLU A 649 17.32 26.64 -24.30
N SER A 650 16.61 27.68 -24.70
CA SER A 650 15.64 28.38 -23.84
C SER A 650 14.22 27.90 -24.13
N PHE A 651 13.49 27.52 -23.08
CA PHE A 651 12.10 27.05 -23.16
C PHE A 651 11.17 27.98 -22.38
N ALA A 652 9.93 28.14 -22.84
CA ALA A 652 8.92 28.88 -22.09
C ALA A 652 8.66 28.22 -20.72
N ASP A 653 8.49 29.04 -19.68
CA ASP A 653 8.18 28.67 -18.29
C ASP A 653 9.13 27.66 -17.61
N ILE A 654 10.31 27.41 -18.18
CA ILE A 654 11.34 26.49 -17.66
C ILE A 654 12.66 27.25 -17.51
N LYS A 655 13.31 27.16 -16.35
CA LYS A 655 14.63 27.77 -16.15
C LYS A 655 15.71 26.88 -16.76
N SER A 656 16.12 27.16 -17.99
CA SER A 656 17.31 26.56 -18.61
C SER A 656 18.58 27.01 -17.88
N LEU A 657 19.49 26.07 -17.64
CA LEU A 657 20.70 26.26 -16.81
C LEU A 657 22.01 25.89 -17.52
N GLY A 658 21.97 25.36 -18.74
CA GLY A 658 23.15 24.83 -19.42
C GLY A 658 23.64 23.51 -18.82
N HIS A 659 24.94 23.24 -18.97
CA HIS A 659 25.58 21.97 -18.59
C HIS A 659 26.35 22.02 -17.26
N ASP A 660 26.70 23.22 -16.78
CA ASP A 660 27.21 23.45 -15.42
C ASP A 660 26.39 24.60 -14.83
N GLY A 661 25.23 24.24 -14.31
CA GLY A 661 24.12 25.16 -14.08
C GLY A 661 24.07 25.69 -12.66
N VAL A 662 23.85 27.00 -12.51
CA VAL A 662 23.70 27.65 -11.20
C VAL A 662 22.22 27.95 -10.90
N LEU A 663 21.73 27.34 -9.83
CA LEU A 663 20.38 27.50 -9.29
C LEU A 663 20.46 27.99 -7.84
N ASP A 664 20.75 29.27 -7.68
CA ASP A 664 20.63 29.94 -6.39
C ASP A 664 19.17 30.09 -5.97
N HIS A 665 18.95 30.11 -4.65
CA HIS A 665 17.65 30.40 -4.06
C HIS A 665 17.77 31.25 -2.78
N VAL A 666 16.84 32.20 -2.64
CA VAL A 666 16.71 33.07 -1.49
C VAL A 666 15.38 32.76 -0.82
N PHE A 667 15.41 32.16 0.37
CA PHE A 667 14.23 31.92 1.18
C PHE A 667 13.79 33.21 1.88
N THR A 668 12.50 33.54 1.78
CA THR A 668 11.92 34.65 2.56
C THR A 668 11.79 34.26 4.03
N VAL A 669 12.39 35.04 4.94
CA VAL A 669 12.29 34.82 6.38
C VAL A 669 10.86 35.11 6.85
N PRO A 670 10.21 34.22 7.62
CA PRO A 670 8.92 34.52 8.22
C PRO A 670 9.00 35.69 9.21
N GLY A 671 8.20 36.73 8.98
CA GLY A 671 8.06 37.86 9.89
C GLY A 671 7.38 37.45 11.19
N THR A 672 7.76 38.10 12.29
CA THR A 672 7.18 37.86 13.62
C THR A 672 5.89 38.65 13.76
N VAL A 673 4.75 37.97 13.90
CA VAL A 673 3.45 38.62 14.09
C VAL A 673 2.99 38.39 15.52
N ARG A 674 3.04 39.45 16.34
CA ARG A 674 2.52 39.44 17.70
C ARG A 674 1.02 39.74 17.66
N VAL A 675 0.23 38.76 18.07
CA VAL A 675 -1.23 38.88 18.15
C VAL A 675 -1.61 39.10 19.61
N ARG A 676 -2.23 40.22 19.93
CA ARG A 676 -2.91 40.41 21.21
C ARG A 676 -4.36 39.97 21.06
N THR A 677 -4.87 39.17 21.97
CA THR A 677 -6.28 38.77 22.00
C THR A 677 -6.94 39.26 23.29
N THR A 678 -8.04 39.99 23.15
CA THR A 678 -8.83 40.55 24.26
C THR A 678 -10.28 40.07 24.19
N LEU A 679 -11.03 40.27 25.27
CA LEU A 679 -12.46 39.96 25.32
C LEU A 679 -13.30 41.21 25.03
N ALA A 680 -14.38 41.06 24.28
CA ALA A 680 -15.40 42.10 24.12
C ALA A 680 -16.05 42.46 25.47
N GLY A 681 -16.44 43.73 25.62
CA GLY A 681 -17.07 44.27 26.84
C GLY A 681 -16.12 44.50 28.01
N SER A 682 -15.33 43.51 28.42
CA SER A 682 -14.43 43.64 29.58
C SER A 682 -13.05 44.20 29.24
N GLY A 683 -12.61 44.13 27.98
CA GLY A 683 -11.26 44.52 27.54
C GLY A 683 -10.13 43.63 28.08
N GLY A 684 -10.44 42.63 28.90
CA GLY A 684 -9.46 41.76 29.56
C GLY A 684 -8.71 40.85 28.59
N ALA A 685 -7.51 40.42 28.98
CA ALA A 685 -6.68 39.48 28.25
C ALA A 685 -7.39 38.13 28.02
N ALA A 686 -7.47 37.69 26.78
CA ALA A 686 -8.07 36.40 26.40
C ALA A 686 -7.02 35.28 26.43
N GLY A 687 -6.56 34.91 27.63
CA GLY A 687 -5.51 33.90 27.79
C GLY A 687 -5.97 32.48 27.47
N GLY A 688 -5.12 31.69 26.80
CA GLY A 688 -5.42 30.33 26.37
C GLY A 688 -6.30 30.21 25.10
N ALA A 689 -6.61 31.33 24.43
CA ALA A 689 -7.23 31.36 23.11
C ALA A 689 -6.29 30.76 22.05
N THR A 690 -6.85 30.21 20.97
CA THR A 690 -6.05 29.68 19.85
C THR A 690 -6.13 30.64 18.67
N VAL A 691 -4.97 31.11 18.19
CA VAL A 691 -4.88 32.00 17.02
C VAL A 691 -4.36 31.19 15.83
N ILE A 692 -5.02 31.33 14.68
CA ILE A 692 -4.74 30.60 13.43
C ILE A 692 -4.70 31.61 12.29
N ALA A 693 -3.57 31.66 11.56
CA ALA A 693 -3.49 32.33 10.26
C ALA A 693 -3.86 31.37 9.12
N ARG A 694 -4.66 31.84 8.16
CA ARG A 694 -4.98 31.12 6.92
C ARG A 694 -4.64 32.02 5.73
N GLY A 695 -3.61 31.66 4.97
CA GLY A 695 -3.18 32.39 3.77
C GLY A 695 -3.46 31.64 2.47
N SER A 696 -3.00 32.19 1.35
CA SER A 696 -3.03 31.50 0.04
C SER A 696 -1.99 30.39 -0.04
N LYS A 697 -0.88 30.57 0.68
CA LYS A 697 0.31 29.72 0.72
C LYS A 697 0.24 28.53 1.68
N ILE A 698 1.14 27.57 1.48
CA ILE A 698 1.25 26.35 2.30
C ILE A 698 2.19 26.61 3.48
N GLN A 699 1.66 27.11 4.60
CA GLN A 699 2.45 27.23 5.82
C GLN A 699 2.61 25.88 6.54
N ARG A 700 3.87 25.44 6.71
CA ARG A 700 4.24 24.19 7.42
C ARG A 700 4.48 24.37 8.92
N SER A 701 4.77 25.59 9.36
CA SER A 701 5.02 25.98 10.74
C SER A 701 4.62 27.45 10.95
N GLY A 702 4.66 27.95 12.18
CA GLY A 702 4.43 29.38 12.51
C GLY A 702 3.00 29.91 12.39
N ALA A 703 2.13 29.21 11.66
CA ALA A 703 0.74 29.61 11.36
C ALA A 703 -0.24 29.61 12.55
N ILE A 704 0.10 28.92 13.65
CA ILE A 704 -0.82 28.65 14.76
C ILE A 704 -0.10 28.84 16.09
N ALA A 705 -0.74 29.54 17.04
CA ALA A 705 -0.27 29.71 18.40
C ALA A 705 -1.42 29.67 19.42
N THR A 706 -1.08 29.55 20.70
CA THR A 706 -2.01 29.75 21.82
C THR A 706 -1.57 30.98 22.60
N THR A 707 -2.51 31.81 23.06
CA THR A 707 -2.19 33.00 23.85
C THR A 707 -1.73 32.65 25.27
N ASP A 708 -0.78 33.43 25.79
CA ASP A 708 -0.36 33.41 27.19
C ASP A 708 -1.40 34.03 28.15
N ALA A 709 -1.07 34.18 29.43
CA ALA A 709 -1.99 34.75 30.42
C ALA A 709 -2.31 36.25 30.17
N GLN A 710 -1.47 36.94 29.39
CA GLN A 710 -1.60 38.33 28.99
C GLN A 710 -2.36 38.47 27.66
N GLY A 711 -2.83 37.36 27.08
CA GLY A 711 -3.55 37.35 25.81
C GLY A 711 -2.61 37.47 24.60
N MET A 712 -1.29 37.38 24.77
CA MET A 712 -0.33 37.52 23.68
C MET A 712 -0.01 36.16 23.05
N ALA A 713 0.01 36.11 21.73
CA ALA A 713 0.49 34.99 20.92
C ALA A 713 1.53 35.49 19.91
N VAL A 714 2.44 34.60 19.49
CA VAL A 714 3.44 34.91 18.45
C VAL A 714 3.26 33.92 17.30
N LEU A 715 3.04 34.45 16.11
CA LEU A 715 3.02 33.72 14.85
C LEU A 715 4.29 34.05 14.05
N HIS A 716 4.69 33.15 13.17
CA HIS A 716 5.79 33.37 12.22
C HIS A 716 5.23 33.21 10.81
N LEU A 717 4.95 34.33 10.15
CA LEU A 717 4.20 34.39 8.90
C LEU A 717 5.04 35.05 7.79
N GLN A 718 5.06 34.46 6.60
CA GLN A 718 5.65 35.10 5.43
C GLN A 718 4.78 36.24 4.89
N PRO A 719 5.32 37.15 4.05
CA PRO A 719 4.52 38.10 3.29
C PRO A 719 3.47 37.42 2.39
N ASP A 720 2.21 37.58 2.74
CA ASP A 720 0.99 37.12 2.04
C ASP A 720 -0.23 37.86 2.64
N ASP A 721 -1.41 37.69 2.04
CA ASP A 721 -2.69 38.04 2.64
C ASP A 721 -3.26 36.85 3.43
N TYR A 722 -3.78 37.13 4.63
CA TYR A 722 -4.28 36.14 5.56
C TYR A 722 -5.70 36.47 6.06
N THR A 723 -6.42 35.44 6.51
CA THR A 723 -7.44 35.57 7.55
C THR A 723 -6.84 35.12 8.88
N LEU A 724 -6.83 36.01 9.88
CA LEU A 724 -6.59 35.62 11.27
C LEU A 724 -7.90 35.17 11.90
N ARG A 725 -7.88 34.00 12.53
CA ARG A 725 -8.99 33.42 13.30
C ARG A 725 -8.56 33.27 14.75
N ALA A 726 -9.30 33.87 15.68
CA ALA A 726 -9.11 33.67 17.10
C ALA A 726 -10.26 32.80 17.66
N GLU A 727 -9.92 31.69 18.31
CA GLU A 727 -10.85 30.75 18.92
C GLU A 727 -10.79 30.83 20.45
N PRO A 728 -11.91 31.09 21.15
CA PRO A 728 -11.92 31.31 22.60
C PRO A 728 -11.47 30.08 23.42
N PRO A 729 -10.84 30.27 24.59
CA PRO A 729 -10.58 29.20 25.55
C PRO A 729 -11.90 28.58 26.05
N SER A 730 -11.86 27.31 26.47
CA SER A 730 -13.06 26.63 26.96
C SER A 730 -13.63 27.33 28.20
N GLY A 731 -14.94 27.56 28.22
CA GLY A 731 -15.65 28.14 29.36
C GLY A 731 -15.72 29.68 29.37
N VAL A 732 -15.04 30.37 28.45
CA VAL A 732 -15.20 31.81 28.27
C VAL A 732 -16.39 32.10 27.35
N VAL A 733 -17.25 33.05 27.76
CA VAL A 733 -18.50 33.43 27.08
C VAL A 733 -18.21 34.34 25.88
N ALA A 734 -17.48 33.80 24.91
CA ALA A 734 -17.08 34.47 23.67
C ALA A 734 -17.27 33.55 22.46
N VAL A 735 -17.15 34.11 21.26
CA VAL A 735 -17.24 33.37 20.00
C VAL A 735 -15.97 33.51 19.17
N VAL A 736 -15.90 32.74 18.08
CA VAL A 736 -14.80 32.83 17.12
C VAL A 736 -14.87 34.18 16.39
N THR A 737 -13.77 34.94 16.42
CA THR A 737 -13.57 36.11 15.56
C THR A 737 -12.68 35.72 14.36
N GLU A 738 -13.05 36.16 13.16
CA GLU A 738 -12.20 36.10 11.96
C GLU A 738 -12.04 37.50 11.36
N LEU A 739 -10.82 37.89 10.98
CA LEU A 739 -10.51 39.18 10.35
C LEU A 739 -9.48 39.03 9.23
N PRO A 740 -9.52 39.89 8.19
CA PRO A 740 -8.44 39.98 7.21
C PRO A 740 -7.20 40.62 7.85
N PHE A 741 -6.01 40.16 7.46
CA PHE A 741 -4.72 40.64 7.94
C PHE A 741 -3.64 40.47 6.87
N LYS A 742 -2.76 41.45 6.70
CA LYS A 742 -1.71 41.43 5.66
C LYS A 742 -0.32 41.49 6.29
N VAL A 743 0.56 40.59 5.87
CA VAL A 743 2.00 40.72 6.16
C VAL A 743 2.67 41.37 4.96
N ALA A 744 3.17 42.59 5.13
CA ALA A 744 3.85 43.31 4.06
C ALA A 744 5.28 42.76 3.83
N LYS A 745 5.78 42.90 2.60
CA LYS A 745 7.12 42.42 2.22
C LYS A 745 8.19 43.27 2.92
N GLY A 746 9.15 42.60 3.58
CA GLY A 746 10.22 43.25 4.35
C GLY A 746 9.86 43.57 5.81
N THR A 747 8.61 43.36 6.24
CA THR A 747 8.21 43.57 7.63
C THR A 747 8.72 42.44 8.52
N LYS A 748 9.79 42.72 9.28
CA LYS A 748 10.37 41.76 10.25
C LYS A 748 9.46 41.50 11.45
N GLU A 749 8.68 42.49 11.86
CA GLU A 749 7.76 42.39 12.98
C GLU A 749 6.48 43.21 12.77
N THR A 750 5.33 42.62 13.10
CA THR A 750 4.00 43.26 13.05
C THR A 750 3.26 43.01 14.36
N ALA A 751 2.48 43.97 14.84
CA ALA A 751 1.51 43.77 15.91
C ALA A 751 0.08 43.84 15.36
N VAL A 752 -0.84 43.05 15.94
CA VAL A 752 -2.27 43.08 15.61
C VAL A 752 -3.10 42.71 16.83
N ASP A 753 -4.11 43.52 17.13
CA ASP A 753 -5.04 43.30 18.23
C ASP A 753 -6.32 42.65 17.69
N VAL A 754 -6.82 41.62 18.37
CA VAL A 754 -7.97 40.81 17.96
C VAL A 754 -8.94 40.67 19.12
N GLN A 755 -10.13 41.27 19.01
CA GLN A 755 -11.15 41.15 20.04
C GLN A 755 -12.00 39.90 19.79
N LEU A 756 -12.16 39.05 20.81
CA LEU A 756 -13.10 37.94 20.81
C LEU A 756 -14.49 38.46 21.14
N GLU A 757 -15.40 38.34 20.17
CA GLU A 757 -16.76 38.84 20.29
C GLU A 757 -17.55 38.12 21.39
N ALA A 758 -18.43 38.87 22.06
CA ALA A 758 -19.19 38.35 23.21
C ALA A 758 -20.23 37.32 22.78
N GLY A 759 -20.20 36.15 23.41
CA GLY A 759 -21.20 35.10 23.20
C GLY A 759 -22.49 35.37 23.97
N ALA A 760 -23.57 34.74 23.54
CA ALA A 760 -24.82 34.67 24.30
C ALA A 760 -24.86 33.36 25.10
N PRO A 761 -24.81 33.39 26.45
CA PRO A 761 -24.97 32.21 27.28
C PRO A 761 -26.46 31.80 27.34
N LEU A 762 -26.77 30.60 26.86
CA LEU A 762 -28.13 30.08 26.79
C LEU A 762 -28.28 28.84 27.68
N THR A 763 -29.39 28.76 28.42
CA THR A 763 -29.79 27.54 29.13
C THR A 763 -31.02 26.95 28.46
N PHE A 764 -30.87 25.76 27.87
CA PHE A 764 -31.99 24.97 27.40
C PHE A 764 -32.59 24.18 28.56
N GLU A 765 -33.92 24.13 28.63
CA GLU A 765 -34.65 23.33 29.62
C GLU A 765 -35.66 22.42 28.91
N ALA A 766 -35.59 21.11 29.15
CA ALA A 766 -36.61 20.16 28.73
C ALA A 766 -37.37 19.66 29.96
N VAL A 767 -38.68 19.94 30.04
CA VAL A 767 -39.52 19.62 31.20
C VAL A 767 -40.80 18.88 30.81
N GLU A 768 -41.24 17.96 31.66
CA GLU A 768 -42.56 17.32 31.58
C GLU A 768 -43.64 18.30 32.06
N GLU A 769 -44.66 18.53 31.23
CA GLU A 769 -45.70 19.56 31.45
C GLU A 769 -46.50 19.33 32.75
N ALA A 770 -46.87 18.09 33.03
CA ALA A 770 -47.75 17.76 34.17
C ALA A 770 -47.04 17.75 35.53
N THR A 771 -45.70 17.72 35.55
CA THR A 771 -44.91 17.52 36.78
C THR A 771 -43.82 18.58 36.98
N GLY A 772 -43.50 19.36 35.95
CA GLY A 772 -42.36 20.28 35.92
C GLY A 772 -40.99 19.58 35.93
N LYS A 773 -40.94 18.24 35.87
CA LYS A 773 -39.72 17.45 36.05
C LYS A 773 -38.81 17.53 34.82
N GLY A 774 -37.52 17.72 35.05
CA GLY A 774 -36.50 17.74 34.00
C GLY A 774 -36.35 16.40 33.28
N ILE A 775 -36.19 16.45 31.94
CA ILE A 775 -36.07 15.28 31.06
C ILE A 775 -34.64 15.19 30.50
N ALA A 776 -33.95 14.09 30.80
CA ALA A 776 -32.58 13.84 30.37
C ALA A 776 -32.48 13.34 28.92
N GLY A 777 -31.35 13.61 28.27
CA GLY A 777 -31.04 13.08 26.94
C GLY A 777 -31.73 13.79 25.77
N VAL A 778 -32.47 14.87 26.02
CA VAL A 778 -33.05 15.71 24.97
C VAL A 778 -31.95 16.49 24.26
N ARG A 779 -32.00 16.53 22.93
CA ARG A 779 -31.10 17.33 22.09
C ARG A 779 -31.84 18.48 21.43
N PHE A 780 -31.07 19.47 21.00
CA PHE A 780 -31.60 20.65 20.34
C PHE A 780 -30.89 20.91 19.01
N ALA A 781 -31.63 21.55 18.11
CA ALA A 781 -31.13 22.10 16.86
C ALA A 781 -31.59 23.55 16.71
N TYR A 782 -30.99 24.28 15.78
CA TYR A 782 -31.33 25.66 15.47
C TYR A 782 -31.32 25.97 13.98
N GLU A 783 -32.07 26.99 13.61
CA GLU A 783 -32.08 27.65 12.30
C GLU A 783 -31.87 29.17 12.54
N THR A 784 -31.46 29.92 11.51
CA THR A 784 -31.35 31.39 11.59
C THR A 784 -32.32 32.04 10.62
N ASP A 785 -32.62 33.32 10.84
CA ASP A 785 -33.30 34.21 9.89
C ASP A 785 -32.81 34.06 8.43
N THR A 786 -31.50 33.92 8.30
CA THR A 786 -30.71 33.84 7.07
C THR A 786 -30.62 32.43 6.48
N THR A 787 -30.96 31.37 7.21
CA THR A 787 -31.01 30.01 6.64
C THR A 787 -31.90 29.03 7.42
N ARG A 788 -32.85 28.42 6.70
CA ARG A 788 -33.68 27.29 7.15
C ARG A 788 -32.94 25.93 7.18
N VAL A 789 -31.61 25.94 7.07
CA VAL A 789 -30.80 24.71 7.21
C VAL A 789 -30.61 24.42 8.69
N ARG A 790 -31.37 23.47 9.21
CA ARG A 790 -31.30 23.02 10.60
C ARG A 790 -29.92 22.49 10.97
N ARG A 791 -29.26 23.16 11.92
CA ARG A 791 -27.94 22.82 12.48
C ARG A 791 -28.12 22.32 13.91
N PRO A 792 -27.48 21.22 14.34
CA PRO A 792 -27.56 20.84 15.75
C PRO A 792 -26.89 21.89 16.63
N VAL A 793 -27.35 22.03 17.87
CA VAL A 793 -26.69 22.87 18.88
C VAL A 793 -25.32 22.26 19.24
N ALA A 794 -24.43 23.09 19.78
CA ALA A 794 -23.11 22.74 20.32
C ALA A 794 -22.91 23.52 21.63
N SER A 795 -22.07 23.04 22.54
CA SER A 795 -21.88 23.70 23.85
C SER A 795 -21.14 25.04 23.73
N GLN A 796 -20.28 25.20 22.73
CA GLN A 796 -19.57 26.44 22.39
C GLN A 796 -19.40 26.54 20.88
N THR A 797 -19.25 27.75 20.34
CA THR A 797 -19.12 28.00 18.89
C THR A 797 -17.87 27.36 18.23
N VAL A 798 -16.89 26.93 19.02
CA VAL A 798 -15.69 26.19 18.58
C VAL A 798 -15.87 24.67 18.57
N TYR A 799 -16.96 24.13 19.14
CA TYR A 799 -17.16 22.69 19.29
C TYR A 799 -18.20 22.14 18.32
N VAL A 800 -18.05 20.85 17.99
CA VAL A 800 -18.98 20.08 17.16
C VAL A 800 -19.44 18.88 17.98
N ASP A 801 -20.14 19.18 19.07
CA ASP A 801 -20.25 18.29 20.23
C ASP A 801 -21.67 17.96 20.69
N HIS A 802 -22.68 18.47 19.98
CA HIS A 802 -24.09 18.01 19.98
C HIS A 802 -24.61 17.48 21.33
N PRO A 803 -24.49 18.27 22.41
CA PRO A 803 -24.78 17.83 23.76
C PRO A 803 -26.28 17.62 23.97
N ALA A 804 -26.62 16.92 25.05
CA ALA A 804 -27.98 16.63 25.45
C ALA A 804 -28.21 17.06 26.91
N THR A 805 -29.48 17.18 27.32
CA THR A 805 -29.86 17.58 28.69
C THR A 805 -29.37 16.60 29.75
N GLY A 806 -28.98 17.17 30.90
CA GLY A 806 -28.62 16.43 32.12
C GLY A 806 -29.84 15.82 32.82
N THR A 807 -29.60 15.17 33.96
CA THR A 807 -30.65 14.55 34.81
C THR A 807 -31.62 15.57 35.44
N ASP A 808 -31.27 16.85 35.43
CA ASP A 808 -32.10 17.99 35.82
C ASP A 808 -32.90 18.57 34.65
N GLY A 809 -32.78 18.00 33.44
CA GLY A 809 -33.42 18.50 32.22
C GLY A 809 -32.74 19.72 31.59
N ARG A 810 -31.55 20.13 32.06
CA ARG A 810 -30.90 21.36 31.58
C ARG A 810 -29.69 21.11 30.68
N LEU A 811 -29.37 22.10 29.87
CA LEU A 811 -28.16 22.17 29.05
C LEU A 811 -27.71 23.62 28.89
N ALA A 812 -26.51 23.96 29.36
CA ALA A 812 -25.90 25.28 29.14
C ALA A 812 -25.03 25.28 27.87
N VAL A 813 -25.15 26.33 27.05
CA VAL A 813 -24.36 26.53 25.82
C VAL A 813 -23.98 28.00 25.59
N ILE A 814 -22.99 28.25 24.73
CA ILE A 814 -22.62 29.59 24.26
C ILE A 814 -22.89 29.69 22.76
N ALA A 815 -23.89 30.50 22.38
CA ALA A 815 -24.26 30.77 21.00
C ALA A 815 -23.67 32.11 20.51
N SER A 816 -23.53 32.27 19.19
CA SER A 816 -23.32 33.60 18.59
C SER A 816 -24.62 34.42 18.59
N PRO A 817 -24.57 35.74 18.80
CA PRO A 817 -25.74 36.62 18.72
C PRO A 817 -26.49 36.53 17.37
N GLY A 818 -27.71 37.05 17.33
CA GLY A 818 -28.55 37.16 16.12
C GLY A 818 -29.89 36.41 16.24
N ALA A 819 -30.73 36.54 15.21
CA ALA A 819 -32.06 35.95 15.19
C ALA A 819 -32.01 34.42 14.96
N ARG A 820 -32.47 33.65 15.95
CA ARG A 820 -32.41 32.18 15.97
C ARG A 820 -33.75 31.55 16.32
N ARG A 821 -34.06 30.43 15.67
CA ARG A 821 -35.14 29.52 16.06
C ARG A 821 -34.53 28.22 16.53
N TYR A 822 -35.12 27.62 17.56
CA TYR A 822 -34.67 26.37 18.19
C TYR A 822 -35.75 25.28 18.11
N PHE A 823 -35.29 24.03 18.15
CA PHE A 823 -36.10 22.83 18.02
C PHE A 823 -35.60 21.78 19.01
N ALA A 824 -36.50 20.96 19.56
CA ALA A 824 -36.15 19.86 20.45
C ALA A 824 -36.37 18.49 19.78
N ASP A 825 -35.42 17.58 19.96
CA ASP A 825 -35.52 16.19 19.49
C ASP A 825 -36.46 15.36 20.40
N ARG A 826 -37.14 14.38 19.79
CA ARG A 826 -37.96 13.37 20.51
C ARG A 826 -37.07 12.40 21.27
N VAL A 827 -37.48 12.00 22.48
CA VAL A 827 -36.78 11.00 23.31
C VAL A 827 -37.72 9.85 23.70
N PRO A 828 -37.20 8.64 24.03
CA PRO A 828 -38.05 7.52 24.42
C PRO A 828 -38.96 7.87 25.61
N GLY A 829 -40.27 7.68 25.44
CA GLY A 829 -41.29 7.99 26.46
C GLY A 829 -41.82 9.43 26.46
N PHE A 830 -41.19 10.38 25.76
CA PHE A 830 -41.62 11.79 25.75
C PHE A 830 -41.62 12.43 24.35
N GLU A 831 -42.69 13.15 24.05
CA GLU A 831 -42.85 13.94 22.82
C GLU A 831 -42.92 15.43 23.17
N PRO A 832 -42.20 16.32 22.47
CA PRO A 832 -42.30 17.75 22.70
C PRO A 832 -43.70 18.25 22.31
N ILE A 833 -44.32 19.02 23.20
CA ILE A 833 -45.54 19.79 22.94
C ILE A 833 -45.16 20.99 22.05
N ASP A 834 -44.11 21.70 22.45
CA ASP A 834 -43.50 22.78 21.66
C ASP A 834 -42.41 22.17 20.76
N ALA A 835 -42.72 21.84 19.51
CA ALA A 835 -41.72 21.25 18.60
C ALA A 835 -40.67 22.28 18.10
N GLU A 836 -41.01 23.56 18.13
CA GLU A 836 -40.16 24.71 17.87
C GLU A 836 -40.50 25.85 18.83
N ASN A 837 -39.56 26.77 19.08
CA ASN A 837 -39.88 28.07 19.69
C ASN A 837 -40.09 29.15 18.60
N PRO A 838 -40.57 30.36 18.95
CA PRO A 838 -40.55 31.49 18.03
C PRO A 838 -39.12 31.89 17.62
N LEU A 839 -38.98 32.57 16.48
CA LEU A 839 -37.70 33.20 16.09
C LEU A 839 -37.39 34.33 17.10
N ALA A 840 -36.30 34.20 17.87
CA ALA A 840 -35.92 35.13 18.91
C ALA A 840 -34.57 35.82 18.59
N MET A 841 -34.44 37.10 18.93
CA MET A 841 -33.18 37.84 18.78
C MET A 841 -32.28 37.57 19.98
N ILE A 842 -31.25 36.74 19.78
CA ILE A 842 -30.32 36.35 20.84
C ILE A 842 -29.25 37.44 21.02
N VAL A 843 -29.18 38.02 22.22
CA VAL A 843 -28.33 39.19 22.52
C VAL A 843 -26.99 38.79 23.15
N ALA A 844 -25.90 39.43 22.71
CA ALA A 844 -24.56 39.21 23.24
C ALA A 844 -24.48 39.46 24.76
N GLY A 845 -23.77 38.59 25.49
CA GLY A 845 -23.55 38.70 26.94
C GLY A 845 -24.80 38.48 27.82
N ARG A 846 -26.00 38.40 27.24
CA ARG A 846 -27.26 38.26 27.99
C ARG A 846 -27.58 36.79 28.26
N PRO A 847 -27.76 36.37 29.53
CA PRO A 847 -28.29 35.05 29.85
C PRO A 847 -29.76 34.93 29.44
N GLU A 848 -30.07 33.94 28.62
CA GLU A 848 -31.45 33.63 28.20
C GLU A 848 -31.77 32.13 28.40
N VAL A 849 -33.06 31.83 28.63
CA VAL A 849 -33.55 30.48 28.91
C VAL A 849 -34.50 30.04 27.80
N VAL A 850 -34.20 28.92 27.14
CA VAL A 850 -35.01 28.35 26.06
C VAL A 850 -35.67 27.07 26.57
N ARG A 851 -36.91 27.20 27.06
CA ARG A 851 -37.68 26.09 27.62
C ARG A 851 -38.53 25.40 26.55
N PHE A 852 -38.53 24.07 26.58
CA PHE A 852 -39.34 23.17 25.77
C PHE A 852 -40.16 22.25 26.70
N ARG A 853 -41.47 22.20 26.49
CA ARG A 853 -42.39 21.39 27.30
C ARG A 853 -42.71 20.09 26.58
N PHE A 854 -42.81 19.00 27.32
CA PHE A 854 -43.01 17.64 26.80
C PHE A 854 -44.20 16.97 27.47
N ARG A 855 -44.87 16.10 26.72
CA ARG A 855 -45.88 15.16 27.24
C ARG A 855 -45.32 13.75 27.30
N PRO A 856 -45.65 12.95 28.34
CA PRO A 856 -45.42 11.52 28.29
C PRO A 856 -46.27 10.91 27.17
N VAL A 857 -45.70 9.91 26.50
CA VAL A 857 -46.39 9.10 25.49
C VAL A 857 -46.16 7.62 25.81
N PRO A 858 -47.16 6.74 25.61
CA PRO A 858 -46.95 5.31 25.75
C PRO A 858 -45.73 4.87 24.95
N ALA A 859 -44.80 4.17 25.59
CA ALA A 859 -43.65 3.61 24.89
C ALA A 859 -44.20 2.64 23.83
N PRO A 860 -43.94 2.86 22.52
CA PRO A 860 -44.45 1.97 21.48
C PRO A 860 -43.86 0.56 21.67
N ASP A 861 -44.63 -0.46 21.31
CA ASP A 861 -44.20 -1.86 21.35
C ASP A 861 -42.77 -2.00 20.84
N ALA A 862 -41.90 -2.57 21.70
CA ALA A 862 -40.47 -2.38 21.62
C ALA A 862 -39.82 -3.18 20.47
N ARG A 863 -40.08 -2.76 19.23
CA ARG A 863 -39.12 -2.92 18.12
C ARG A 863 -37.77 -2.44 18.67
N PRO A 864 -36.75 -3.30 18.77
CA PRO A 864 -35.58 -3.04 19.60
C PRO A 864 -34.95 -1.71 19.19
N SER A 865 -34.91 -0.76 20.14
CA SER A 865 -34.50 0.61 19.83
C SER A 865 -33.12 0.58 19.19
N ARG A 866 -33.02 1.24 18.03
CA ARG A 866 -31.78 1.27 17.24
C ARG A 866 -30.72 1.91 18.13
N THR A 867 -29.78 1.07 18.61
CA THR A 867 -28.87 1.35 19.76
C THR A 867 -28.42 2.81 19.81
N PRO A 868 -28.39 3.47 21.00
CA PRO A 868 -28.00 4.87 21.16
C PRO A 868 -26.88 5.24 20.19
N ASN A 869 -27.23 6.13 19.27
CA ASN A 869 -26.64 6.09 17.94
C ASN A 869 -25.14 6.34 18.03
N SER A 870 -24.34 5.66 17.19
CA SER A 870 -22.87 5.75 17.25
C SER A 870 -22.34 7.18 17.13
N LYS A 871 -23.18 8.09 16.60
CA LYS A 871 -23.08 9.55 16.68
C LYS A 871 -22.66 10.05 18.06
N ASP A 872 -23.29 9.61 19.14
CA ASP A 872 -23.17 10.20 20.47
C ASP A 872 -21.80 9.93 21.09
N GLU A 873 -21.31 8.69 20.95
CA GLU A 873 -19.96 8.35 21.36
C GLU A 873 -18.90 8.87 20.35
N VAL A 874 -19.23 8.98 19.06
CA VAL A 874 -18.38 9.69 18.09
C VAL A 874 -18.22 11.15 18.46
N VAL A 875 -19.29 11.81 18.92
CA VAL A 875 -19.35 13.20 19.38
C VAL A 875 -18.52 13.38 20.65
N ARG A 876 -18.69 12.52 21.66
CA ARG A 876 -17.86 12.54 22.87
C ARG A 876 -16.37 12.29 22.57
N ARG A 877 -16.08 11.35 21.66
CA ARG A 877 -14.71 11.10 21.16
C ARG A 877 -14.19 12.20 20.23
N LEU A 878 -15.04 13.08 19.70
CA LEU A 878 -14.64 14.29 18.97
C LEU A 878 -14.30 15.41 19.94
N GLN A 879 -15.05 15.60 21.03
CA GLN A 879 -14.65 16.48 22.14
C GLN A 879 -13.27 16.08 22.70
N GLU A 880 -13.11 14.82 23.14
CA GLU A 880 -11.85 14.29 23.68
C GLU A 880 -10.65 14.51 22.73
N ARG A 881 -10.88 14.35 21.41
CA ARG A 881 -9.86 14.58 20.38
C ARG A 881 -9.59 16.05 20.10
N TRP A 882 -10.62 16.89 20.12
CA TRP A 882 -10.49 18.32 19.90
C TRP A 882 -9.73 18.95 21.06
N GLU A 883 -10.06 18.61 22.31
CA GLU A 883 -9.30 19.02 23.49
C GLU A 883 -7.86 18.50 23.44
N ALA A 884 -7.64 17.23 23.07
CA ALA A 884 -6.29 16.72 22.85
C ALA A 884 -5.54 17.48 21.74
N GLN A 885 -6.21 17.89 20.65
CA GLN A 885 -5.61 18.72 19.60
C GLN A 885 -5.28 20.14 20.09
N ARG A 886 -6.14 20.77 20.91
CA ARG A 886 -5.85 22.06 21.57
C ARG A 886 -4.64 21.95 22.50
N VAL A 887 -4.52 20.85 23.27
CA VAL A 887 -3.36 20.58 24.14
C VAL A 887 -2.10 20.26 23.32
N LEU A 888 -2.21 19.60 22.17
CA LEU A 888 -1.09 19.33 21.27
C LEU A 888 -0.56 20.61 20.60
N ALA A 889 -1.41 21.58 20.26
CA ALA A 889 -1.00 22.88 19.73
C ALA A 889 -0.04 23.62 20.70
N ARG A 890 -0.29 23.50 22.02
CA ARG A 890 0.58 24.06 23.08
C ARG A 890 1.98 23.44 23.16
N ARG A 891 2.28 22.37 22.41
CA ARG A 891 3.58 21.66 22.45
C ARG A 891 4.54 22.02 21.30
N GLY A 892 4.17 22.94 20.40
CA GLY A 892 5.09 23.63 19.48
C GLY A 892 5.87 22.79 18.45
N ARG A 893 5.66 21.47 18.38
CA ARG A 893 6.42 20.54 17.53
C ARG A 893 5.54 19.59 16.71
N MET A 894 4.39 20.06 16.21
CA MET A 894 3.51 19.24 15.36
C MET A 894 3.71 19.51 13.87
N ARG A 895 3.92 18.43 13.11
CA ARG A 895 4.02 18.44 11.63
C ARG A 895 2.68 18.06 11.03
N ALA A 896 1.87 19.06 10.66
CA ALA A 896 0.51 18.87 10.13
C ALA A 896 0.52 18.36 8.68
N SER A 897 0.78 17.06 8.51
CA SER A 897 0.99 16.39 7.21
C SER A 897 -0.20 16.42 6.24
N ARG A 898 -1.41 16.77 6.71
CA ARG A 898 -2.62 16.90 5.87
C ARG A 898 -3.72 17.70 6.55
N VAL A 899 -4.11 18.84 5.95
CA VAL A 899 -5.44 19.45 6.13
C VAL A 899 -6.18 19.30 4.80
N THR A 900 -7.32 18.61 4.79
CA THR A 900 -8.16 18.46 3.59
C THR A 900 -9.58 18.87 3.90
N VAL A 901 -9.96 20.06 3.43
CA VAL A 901 -11.37 20.46 3.37
C VAL A 901 -11.98 19.81 2.13
N HIS A 902 -12.83 18.79 2.32
CA HIS A 902 -13.68 18.28 1.24
C HIS A 902 -14.90 19.20 1.09
N GLY A 903 -14.71 20.33 0.41
CA GLY A 903 -15.69 21.40 0.29
C GLY A 903 -15.59 22.19 -1.02
N SER A 904 -15.49 21.49 -2.17
CA SER A 904 -15.65 22.11 -3.50
C SER A 904 -16.05 21.07 -4.55
N ALA A 905 -17.36 20.77 -4.61
CA ALA A 905 -18.10 20.12 -5.70
C ALA A 905 -19.58 20.06 -5.29
N LEU A 906 -20.53 19.98 -6.24
CA LEU A 906 -21.98 19.87 -6.00
C LEU A 906 -22.67 21.08 -5.34
N LEU A 907 -22.36 22.30 -5.82
CA LEU A 907 -23.15 23.51 -5.51
C LEU A 907 -23.78 24.22 -6.73
N ASN A 908 -23.45 23.81 -7.96
CA ASN A 908 -24.15 24.19 -9.18
C ASN A 908 -24.85 22.95 -9.78
N GLN A 909 -25.93 23.17 -10.54
CA GLN A 909 -26.78 22.17 -11.22
C GLN A 909 -27.63 21.28 -10.29
N HIS A 910 -28.78 21.81 -9.83
CA HIS A 910 -30.08 21.55 -10.47
C HIS A 910 -31.23 22.29 -9.75
N GLU A 911 -32.24 22.69 -10.54
CA GLU A 911 -33.52 23.22 -10.06
C GLU A 911 -34.50 22.07 -9.71
N PRO A 912 -35.56 22.34 -8.91
CA PRO A 912 -36.44 21.28 -8.41
C PRO A 912 -37.50 20.85 -9.43
N THR A 913 -37.71 19.54 -9.56
CA THR A 913 -38.97 18.96 -10.05
C THR A 913 -39.84 18.53 -8.87
N GLU A 914 -41.16 18.59 -9.04
CA GLU A 914 -42.14 18.37 -7.97
C GLU A 914 -42.42 16.89 -7.70
N GLY A 915 -42.82 16.58 -6.46
CA GLY A 915 -43.47 15.32 -6.08
C GLY A 915 -42.55 14.16 -5.70
N GLY A 916 -42.58 13.78 -4.42
CA GLY A 916 -41.99 12.50 -3.95
C GLY A 916 -41.37 12.56 -2.55
N VAL A 917 -42.12 12.13 -1.53
CA VAL A 917 -41.59 11.95 -0.17
C VAL A 917 -40.56 10.83 -0.16
N SER A 918 -39.30 11.14 0.17
CA SER A 918 -38.22 10.15 0.31
C SER A 918 -37.22 10.54 1.41
N ASP A 919 -36.43 9.57 1.88
CA ASP A 919 -35.81 9.58 3.22
C ASP A 919 -34.63 10.57 3.36
N GLY A 920 -34.87 11.66 4.11
CA GLY A 920 -34.01 12.84 4.21
C GLY A 920 -32.72 12.68 5.01
N THR A 921 -31.84 11.75 4.64
CA THR A 921 -30.54 11.52 5.34
C THR A 921 -29.29 11.86 4.51
N ALA A 922 -29.45 12.54 3.37
CA ALA A 922 -28.38 12.81 2.41
C ALA A 922 -27.82 14.26 2.40
N ARG A 923 -27.55 14.89 3.57
CA ARG A 923 -26.75 16.14 3.67
C ARG A 923 -26.29 16.51 5.10
N ALA A 924 -25.59 15.60 5.79
CA ALA A 924 -24.81 15.93 7.01
C ALA A 924 -23.31 15.98 6.67
N ALA A 925 -22.66 17.12 6.93
CA ALA A 925 -21.37 17.45 6.30
C ALA A 925 -20.16 16.69 6.87
N ARG A 926 -19.24 16.25 5.97
CA ARG A 926 -18.03 15.49 6.30
C ARG A 926 -16.86 16.41 6.71
N TRP A 927 -16.81 16.85 7.97
CA TRP A 927 -15.69 17.64 8.52
C TRP A 927 -14.84 16.83 9.51
N ALA A 928 -14.27 15.72 9.06
CA ALA A 928 -13.38 14.88 9.87
C ALA A 928 -11.91 15.31 9.69
N TRP A 929 -11.38 16.09 10.63
CA TRP A 929 -9.97 16.48 10.66
C TRP A 929 -9.07 15.24 10.87
N LYS A 930 -8.36 14.81 9.83
CA LYS A 930 -7.43 13.66 9.88
C LYS A 930 -5.98 14.12 10.05
N ALA A 931 -5.67 14.69 11.21
CA ALA A 931 -4.28 14.95 11.59
C ALA A 931 -3.55 13.60 11.81
N GLU A 932 -2.56 13.32 10.96
CA GLU A 932 -1.70 12.13 11.08
C GLU A 932 -0.40 12.55 11.75
N VAL A 933 -0.44 12.56 13.09
CA VAL A 933 0.66 13.00 13.96
C VAL A 933 1.80 11.98 13.93
N ARG A 934 3.01 12.47 13.67
CA ARG A 934 4.30 11.81 13.94
C ARG A 934 5.04 12.61 15.01
#